data_AF-A0A8H5EZW9-F1
#
_entry.id   AF-A0A8H5EZW9-F1
#
_cell.length_a   1.000
_cell.length_b   1.000
_cell.length_c   1.000
_cell.angle_alpha   90.00
_cell.angle_beta   90.00
_cell.angle_gamma   90.00
#
_symmetry.space_group_name_H-M   'P 1'
#
loop_
_entity.id
_entity.type
_entity.pdbx_description
1 polymer ?
#
loop_
_entity_poly.entity_id
_entity_poly.type
_entity_poly.pdbx_seq_one_letter_code
_entity_poly.pdbx_strand_id
1 'polypeptide(L)'
;MTISLNASADYELPRPKDVGVLAMEVYFPRRCVSEADLEEFDGVSKGKYTIGLGQEYMAWPDDREDINSFALNESDGPKIFEAVSGLLEKYNIDPKSIGRIDVGTETIIDKSKSVKTTLMDLFAEAGNFDIEGIDSKNACYGGTAALFNAINWVESNSWDGRNAIVVAGDIAVYAEGAARPAGGAGACAILIGPNAPVVFDSIHGTYMANTYDFYKPNLSSEYPEVDGPVSVVTYVAALDAAYNTYKEKIAKAAKRAQTTGRDASDATFSLDSVDYAIFHSPYGKQAVKGHARMLFADFIASPQDSKFANIPDSETLLALPHAKSLTDKSVEKTFVAASKASFAKKTDPGMACSKRLGNMYTASLYGCLASLLATVEPTELLNKRFSLFSFGSGCASTFWTARVKGDTSEIQKKLNLQERLAAMTVAPPTDFVAALALREKNHNAVNYTPEGSVENIWPGAYYLESVDSKYRRKYEYNATIGCNIDASLSATRVNEKLRSDARLQQISIDVVYPSNKILDGVLTDLKTRYARGTMRIADVQLNEGGKFSDLLILTPKPDPSSDVWCLDPRGAVTLSVCKETYEEAGLPGHSLPFKAHMDRRGPKVIQLPLAKADADSRTSTALGKAKQKANVLIKGWEDRRKERDGLDGWNVVYCSLREPERDLEAILPGAEVRQVTCTQTELKDVHIPANPALLSPRPSSAQGKRRRTTTSGAISADAEALEDWNEGVMELIEWVGMVMLGSQRLQANDQVDPYVAVYDAPQPSRVGDVTHLSWRGLLSPPFVQFIIDAVCSTLDNDTGSGLLASITLHGTPTSPIGFLPKPHSEEGDPSDSTRKSPFDDSVPARLPREDGEDTVTLVVGHDNSSADPQELTWLLVESIGQWDTRWG
;
A
#
# COMPACT_ATOMS: atom_id res chain seq x y z
N MET A 1 -22.80 38.80 28.45
CA MET A 1 -22.01 39.58 27.47
C MET A 1 -22.54 39.23 26.09
N THR A 2 -23.30 40.14 25.50
CA THR A 2 -23.79 40.09 24.12
C THR A 2 -22.60 40.36 23.20
N ILE A 3 -22.19 39.36 22.41
CA ILE A 3 -21.23 39.58 21.32
C ILE A 3 -22.03 40.02 20.09
N SER A 4 -21.67 41.20 19.59
CA SER A 4 -22.26 41.87 18.44
C SER A 4 -22.00 41.08 17.15
N LEU A 5 -23.07 40.61 16.50
CA LEU A 5 -23.08 40.22 15.09
C LEU A 5 -23.10 41.51 14.24
N ASN A 6 -21.94 42.01 13.85
CA ASN A 6 -21.82 42.99 12.76
C ASN A 6 -20.39 43.00 12.22
N ALA A 7 -20.13 42.11 11.25
CA ALA A 7 -19.23 42.33 10.12
C ALA A 7 -19.37 41.12 9.18
N SER A 8 -20.33 41.16 8.24
CA SER A 8 -20.17 40.45 6.97
C SER A 8 -19.06 41.16 6.21
N ALA A 9 -17.80 40.83 6.53
CA ALA A 9 -16.71 41.11 5.65
C ALA A 9 -16.74 40.03 4.57
N ASP A 10 -17.18 40.40 3.36
CA ASP A 10 -16.83 39.67 2.15
C ASP A 10 -15.29 39.64 2.08
N TYR A 11 -14.68 38.62 2.66
CA TYR A 11 -13.27 38.32 2.47
C TYR A 11 -13.14 37.73 1.05
N GLU A 12 -13.15 38.57 0.03
CA GLU A 12 -12.65 38.18 -1.29
C GLU A 12 -11.15 37.88 -1.12
N LEU A 13 -10.81 36.59 -1.05
CA LEU A 13 -9.41 36.16 -1.17
C LEU A 13 -8.88 36.71 -2.50
N PRO A 14 -7.72 37.41 -2.50
CA PRO A 14 -7.15 37.89 -3.74
C PRO A 14 -6.89 36.71 -4.67
N ARG A 15 -7.39 36.81 -5.92
CA ARG A 15 -7.27 35.74 -6.91
C ARG A 15 -5.81 35.25 -6.97
N PRO A 16 -5.57 33.93 -6.89
CA PRO A 16 -4.21 33.40 -6.88
C PRO A 16 -3.48 33.81 -8.15
N LYS A 17 -2.18 34.07 -7.99
CA LYS A 17 -1.29 34.42 -9.08
C LYS A 17 -0.33 33.27 -9.33
N ASP A 18 0.15 33.21 -10.57
CA ASP A 18 1.22 32.29 -10.95
C ASP A 18 0.86 30.83 -10.61
N VAL A 19 -0.37 30.43 -10.96
CA VAL A 19 -0.87 29.08 -10.76
C VAL A 19 -0.16 28.12 -11.72
N GLY A 20 0.39 27.04 -11.18
CA GLY A 20 1.06 26.03 -11.98
C GLY A 20 1.74 24.95 -11.14
N VAL A 21 2.81 24.35 -11.67
CA VAL A 21 3.48 23.20 -11.07
C VAL A 21 4.39 23.63 -9.92
N LEU A 22 4.04 23.22 -8.71
CA LEU A 22 4.86 23.36 -7.50
C LEU A 22 5.84 22.20 -7.35
N ALA A 23 5.37 20.98 -7.63
CA ALA A 23 6.12 19.75 -7.50
C ALA A 23 5.64 18.73 -8.53
N MET A 24 6.52 17.80 -8.91
CA MET A 24 6.19 16.76 -9.88
C MET A 24 6.89 15.45 -9.53
N GLU A 25 6.21 14.34 -9.79
CA GLU A 25 6.72 12.99 -9.66
C GLU A 25 6.31 12.12 -10.86
N VAL A 26 7.12 11.13 -11.20
CA VAL A 26 6.86 10.18 -12.29
C VAL A 26 7.06 8.76 -11.78
N TYR A 27 6.11 7.87 -12.06
CA TYR A 27 6.25 6.42 -11.91
C TYR A 27 6.29 5.72 -13.27
N PHE A 28 7.07 4.66 -13.38
CA PHE A 28 7.10 3.77 -14.55
C PHE A 28 7.52 2.37 -14.12
N PRO A 29 7.06 1.31 -14.81
CA PRO A 29 7.49 -0.06 -14.54
C PRO A 29 9.02 -0.21 -14.56
N ARG A 30 9.55 -1.15 -13.80
CA ARG A 30 11.01 -1.35 -13.69
C ARG A 30 11.65 -1.89 -14.97
N ARG A 31 10.86 -2.51 -15.85
CA ARG A 31 11.32 -3.22 -17.04
C ARG A 31 10.98 -2.47 -18.33
N CYS A 32 11.89 -2.53 -19.29
CA CYS A 32 11.68 -2.09 -20.66
C CYS A 32 12.38 -3.01 -21.67
N VAL A 33 12.07 -2.87 -22.96
CA VAL A 33 12.44 -3.78 -24.07
C VAL A 33 13.08 -2.88 -25.08
N SER A 34 14.20 -3.34 -25.63
CA SER A 34 14.86 -2.68 -26.74
C SER A 34 13.99 -2.82 -27.98
N GLU A 35 13.65 -1.69 -28.60
CA GLU A 35 12.95 -1.69 -29.89
C GLU A 35 13.81 -2.33 -31.00
N ALA A 36 15.13 -2.26 -30.89
CA ALA A 36 16.04 -2.95 -31.82
C ALA A 36 15.96 -4.48 -31.66
N ASP A 37 15.81 -4.98 -30.43
CA ASP A 37 15.69 -6.42 -30.17
C ASP A 37 14.29 -6.90 -30.58
N LEU A 38 13.27 -6.05 -30.39
CA LEU A 38 11.91 -6.32 -30.83
C LEU A 38 11.80 -6.35 -32.37
N GLU A 39 12.58 -5.53 -33.09
CA GLU A 39 12.68 -5.60 -34.56
C GLU A 39 13.18 -6.97 -35.03
N GLU A 40 14.20 -7.51 -34.38
CA GLU A 40 14.74 -8.84 -34.67
C GLU A 40 13.73 -9.94 -34.32
N PHE A 41 13.12 -9.85 -33.14
CA PHE A 41 12.12 -10.81 -32.67
C PHE A 41 10.89 -10.90 -33.58
N ASP A 42 10.35 -9.75 -34.02
CA ASP A 42 9.19 -9.67 -34.91
C ASP A 42 9.54 -10.00 -36.38
N GLY A 43 10.82 -10.20 -36.72
CA GLY A 43 11.27 -10.48 -38.08
C GLY A 43 11.06 -9.31 -39.05
N VAL A 44 11.12 -8.07 -38.54
CA VAL A 44 10.94 -6.86 -39.36
C VAL A 44 12.28 -6.26 -39.79
N SER A 45 12.25 -5.34 -40.77
CA SER A 45 13.46 -4.66 -41.22
C SER A 45 14.07 -3.79 -40.12
N LYS A 46 15.40 -3.88 -39.94
CA LYS A 46 16.16 -2.98 -39.07
C LYS A 46 15.81 -1.51 -39.33
N GLY A 47 15.53 -0.76 -38.27
CA GLY A 47 15.12 0.64 -38.34
C GLY A 47 13.61 0.85 -38.42
N LYS A 48 12.78 -0.20 -38.54
CA LYS A 48 11.31 -0.02 -38.63
C LYS A 48 10.75 0.66 -37.38
N TYR A 49 11.20 0.27 -36.20
CA TYR A 49 10.76 0.83 -34.92
C TYR A 49 11.71 1.95 -34.48
N THR A 50 13.01 1.68 -34.52
CA THR A 50 14.05 2.61 -34.05
C THR A 50 14.17 3.89 -34.88
N ILE A 51 13.91 3.84 -36.19
CA ILE A 51 13.94 5.02 -37.08
C ILE A 51 12.53 5.40 -37.55
N GLY A 52 11.71 4.40 -37.89
CA GLY A 52 10.36 4.60 -38.40
C GLY A 52 9.42 5.18 -37.35
N LEU A 53 9.38 4.56 -36.16
CA LEU A 53 8.66 5.09 -34.99
C LEU A 53 9.52 6.05 -34.18
N GLY A 54 10.85 5.97 -34.28
CA GLY A 54 11.76 6.81 -33.50
C GLY A 54 11.77 6.46 -32.02
N GLN A 55 11.51 5.18 -31.69
CA GLN A 55 11.47 4.64 -30.34
C GLN A 55 12.72 3.84 -30.04
N GLU A 56 13.26 3.97 -28.83
CA GLU A 56 14.45 3.21 -28.41
C GLU A 56 14.08 2.06 -27.49
N TYR A 57 13.20 2.33 -26.54
CA TYR A 57 12.68 1.35 -25.59
C TYR A 57 11.20 1.58 -25.30
N MET A 58 10.56 0.53 -24.82
CA MET A 58 9.16 0.55 -24.39
C MET A 58 9.04 -0.10 -23.01
N ALA A 59 8.38 0.57 -22.06
CA ALA A 59 8.13 0.04 -20.72
C ALA A 59 6.82 -0.77 -20.69
N TRP A 60 6.77 -1.81 -19.87
CA TRP A 60 5.53 -2.56 -19.63
C TRP A 60 5.50 -3.12 -18.20
N PRO A 61 4.30 -3.22 -17.62
CA PRO A 61 4.03 -4.08 -16.48
C PRO A 61 3.61 -5.49 -16.94
N ASP A 62 3.66 -6.45 -16.02
CA ASP A 62 2.90 -7.70 -16.16
C ASP A 62 1.55 -7.58 -15.40
N ASP A 63 1.05 -8.67 -14.85
CA ASP A 63 -0.22 -8.71 -14.14
C ASP A 63 -0.12 -8.25 -12.67
N ARG A 64 1.09 -7.91 -12.19
CA ARG A 64 1.33 -7.33 -10.85
C ARG A 64 1.11 -5.83 -10.78
N GLU A 65 1.04 -5.10 -11.89
CA GLU A 65 0.80 -3.65 -11.86
C GLU A 65 -0.41 -3.26 -12.71
N ASP A 66 -1.25 -2.40 -12.15
CA ASP A 66 -2.39 -1.77 -12.81
C ASP A 66 -2.40 -0.24 -12.59
N ILE A 67 -3.38 0.44 -13.17
CA ILE A 67 -3.52 1.90 -13.06
C ILE A 67 -3.63 2.39 -11.61
N ASN A 68 -4.26 1.61 -10.72
CA ASN A 68 -4.32 1.96 -9.32
C ASN A 68 -2.91 1.85 -8.72
N SER A 69 -2.17 0.77 -8.91
CA SER A 69 -0.81 0.62 -8.36
C SER A 69 0.16 1.72 -8.84
N PHE A 70 0.00 2.22 -10.07
CA PHE A 70 0.79 3.36 -10.57
C PHE A 70 0.50 4.67 -9.82
N ALA A 71 -0.71 4.81 -9.30
CA ALA A 71 -1.23 6.03 -8.67
C ALA A 71 -1.26 5.96 -7.12
N LEU A 72 -1.47 4.76 -6.57
CA LEU A 72 -1.78 4.42 -5.19
C LEU A 72 -0.64 4.68 -4.21
N ASN A 73 -1.03 4.64 -2.92
CA ASN A 73 -0.29 3.97 -1.86
C ASN A 73 -1.18 3.62 -0.64
N GLU A 74 -0.91 2.50 0.02
CA GLU A 74 -1.48 2.07 1.32
C GLU A 74 -0.46 2.23 2.47
N SER A 75 -0.89 2.72 3.64
CA SER A 75 -0.06 3.09 4.78
C SER A 75 0.69 1.91 5.45
N ASP A 76 2.00 1.74 5.14
CA ASP A 76 3.08 1.42 6.11
C ASP A 76 4.43 1.14 5.39
N GLY A 77 5.18 2.19 5.04
CA GLY A 77 6.54 2.06 4.47
C GLY A 77 7.09 3.38 3.91
N PRO A 78 8.41 3.50 3.64
CA PRO A 78 8.99 4.64 2.91
C PRO A 78 8.63 4.58 1.41
N LYS A 79 7.72 5.45 1.00
CA LYS A 79 7.01 5.52 -0.27
C LYS A 79 7.85 6.30 -1.29
N ILE A 80 8.87 5.67 -1.88
CA ILE A 80 9.84 6.40 -2.72
C ILE A 80 9.45 6.42 -4.20
N PHE A 81 8.55 5.54 -4.66
CA PHE A 81 8.41 5.25 -6.10
C PHE A 81 7.08 5.59 -6.76
N GLU A 82 5.90 5.45 -6.13
CA GLU A 82 4.63 5.72 -6.85
C GLU A 82 4.37 7.21 -7.10
N ALA A 83 3.47 7.52 -8.04
CA ALA A 83 3.27 8.89 -8.48
C ALA A 83 2.79 9.82 -7.35
N VAL A 84 1.67 9.50 -6.67
CA VAL A 84 1.09 10.40 -5.65
C VAL A 84 1.84 10.29 -4.32
N SER A 85 2.13 9.09 -3.86
CA SER A 85 2.83 8.86 -2.60
C SER A 85 4.27 9.36 -2.63
N GLY A 86 5.00 9.13 -3.73
CA GLY A 86 6.33 9.64 -3.96
C GLY A 86 6.33 11.17 -4.02
N LEU A 87 5.31 11.77 -4.62
CA LEU A 87 5.11 13.23 -4.57
C LEU A 87 4.94 13.71 -3.12
N LEU A 88 4.05 13.09 -2.33
CA LEU A 88 3.81 13.47 -0.94
C LEU A 88 5.07 13.35 -0.09
N GLU A 89 5.79 12.23 -0.19
CA GLU A 89 6.97 11.94 0.62
C GLU A 89 8.18 12.80 0.20
N LYS A 90 8.52 12.80 -1.10
CA LYS A 90 9.74 13.47 -1.57
C LYS A 90 9.71 14.98 -1.33
N TYR A 91 8.53 15.59 -1.37
CA TYR A 91 8.33 17.02 -1.13
C TYR A 91 7.78 17.33 0.26
N ASN A 92 7.64 16.32 1.13
CA ASN A 92 7.12 16.47 2.50
C ASN A 92 5.81 17.27 2.55
N ILE A 93 4.87 16.89 1.69
CA ILE A 93 3.56 17.53 1.55
C ILE A 93 2.63 16.96 2.62
N ASP A 94 2.08 17.83 3.47
CA ASP A 94 1.02 17.44 4.41
C ASP A 94 -0.22 16.99 3.64
N PRO A 95 -0.73 15.76 3.82
CA PRO A 95 -1.95 15.31 3.17
C PRO A 95 -3.15 16.23 3.44
N LYS A 96 -3.21 16.94 4.57
CA LYS A 96 -4.25 17.94 4.88
C LYS A 96 -4.16 19.20 4.03
N SER A 97 -3.02 19.46 3.39
CA SER A 97 -2.82 20.61 2.51
C SER A 97 -3.38 20.44 1.10
N ILE A 98 -4.00 19.28 0.81
CA ILE A 98 -4.61 18.96 -0.48
C ILE A 98 -6.13 19.13 -0.41
N GLY A 99 -6.69 19.94 -1.31
CA GLY A 99 -8.14 20.20 -1.41
C GLY A 99 -8.79 19.63 -2.67
N ARG A 100 -7.99 19.19 -3.66
CA ARG A 100 -8.49 18.60 -4.90
C ARG A 100 -7.55 17.56 -5.48
N ILE A 101 -8.09 16.46 -6.01
CA ILE A 101 -7.36 15.44 -6.76
C ILE A 101 -8.17 15.10 -8.01
N ASP A 102 -7.62 15.33 -9.20
CA ASP A 102 -8.20 14.87 -10.47
C ASP A 102 -7.29 13.85 -11.13
N VAL A 103 -7.87 12.75 -11.62
CA VAL A 103 -7.14 11.69 -12.32
C VAL A 103 -7.51 11.69 -13.80
N GLY A 104 -6.52 11.73 -14.68
CA GLY A 104 -6.67 11.50 -16.11
C GLY A 104 -6.19 10.11 -16.45
N THR A 105 -7.08 9.27 -16.99
CA THR A 105 -6.69 7.94 -17.48
C THR A 105 -7.66 7.44 -18.55
N GLU A 106 -7.17 6.57 -19.42
CA GLU A 106 -7.98 5.77 -20.34
C GLU A 106 -7.86 4.25 -20.08
N THR A 107 -7.16 3.87 -19.01
CA THR A 107 -6.98 2.50 -18.53
C THR A 107 -8.08 2.19 -17.51
N ILE A 108 -9.15 1.54 -17.97
CA ILE A 108 -10.36 1.33 -17.16
C ILE A 108 -10.36 -0.07 -16.57
N ILE A 109 -10.37 -0.14 -15.25
CA ILE A 109 -10.50 -1.39 -14.48
C ILE A 109 -11.85 -1.49 -13.74
N ASP A 110 -12.58 -0.37 -13.62
CA ASP A 110 -13.96 -0.31 -13.13
C ASP A 110 -14.71 0.79 -13.91
N LYS A 111 -15.97 0.53 -14.25
CA LYS A 111 -16.79 1.44 -15.09
C LYS A 111 -17.46 2.56 -14.29
N SER A 112 -17.48 2.45 -12.97
CA SER A 112 -18.16 3.37 -12.05
C SER A 112 -17.23 3.88 -10.96
N LYS A 113 -16.48 3.00 -10.28
CA LYS A 113 -15.53 3.39 -9.24
C LYS A 113 -14.31 4.03 -9.90
N SER A 114 -14.03 5.27 -9.50
CA SER A 114 -12.93 6.04 -10.06
C SER A 114 -11.60 5.71 -9.37
N VAL A 115 -10.47 5.84 -10.07
CA VAL A 115 -9.11 5.73 -9.52
C VAL A 115 -8.92 6.72 -8.38
N LYS A 116 -9.46 7.95 -8.50
CA LYS A 116 -9.43 8.97 -7.43
C LYS A 116 -9.95 8.44 -6.11
N THR A 117 -11.01 7.62 -6.09
CA THR A 117 -11.54 7.09 -4.83
C THR A 117 -10.59 6.10 -4.16
N THR A 118 -9.78 5.37 -4.93
CA THR A 118 -8.71 4.52 -4.40
C THR A 118 -7.58 5.38 -3.81
N LEU A 119 -7.30 6.54 -4.40
CA LEU A 119 -6.30 7.49 -3.86
C LEU A 119 -6.72 8.12 -2.53
N MET A 120 -8.00 8.11 -2.16
CA MET A 120 -8.45 8.68 -0.90
C MET A 120 -7.88 7.96 0.32
N ASP A 121 -7.47 6.69 0.17
CA ASP A 121 -6.84 5.91 1.23
C ASP A 121 -5.54 6.59 1.74
N LEU A 122 -4.84 7.34 0.87
CA LEU A 122 -3.66 8.15 1.21
C LEU A 122 -3.92 9.28 2.20
N PHE A 123 -5.16 9.77 2.23
CA PHE A 123 -5.57 10.97 2.97
C PHE A 123 -6.41 10.62 4.20
N ALA A 124 -6.90 9.37 4.27
CA ALA A 124 -7.78 8.88 5.31
C ALA A 124 -7.10 8.86 6.69
N GLU A 125 -5.84 8.41 6.79
CA GLU A 125 -5.08 8.39 8.06
C GLU A 125 -4.89 9.82 8.63
N ALA A 126 -4.68 10.80 7.74
CA ALA A 126 -4.61 12.19 8.14
C ALA A 126 -6.00 12.78 8.49
N GLY A 127 -7.09 12.06 8.24
CA GLY A 127 -8.46 12.54 8.42
C GLY A 127 -8.89 13.58 7.40
N ASN A 128 -8.25 13.65 6.23
CA ASN A 128 -8.61 14.59 5.16
C ASN A 128 -9.51 13.92 4.11
N PHE A 129 -10.83 13.95 4.35
CA PHE A 129 -11.83 13.40 3.42
C PHE A 129 -12.46 14.46 2.51
N ASP A 130 -12.27 15.74 2.83
CA ASP A 130 -12.81 16.87 2.08
C ASP A 130 -11.84 17.25 0.95
N ILE A 131 -11.85 16.45 -0.11
CA ILE A 131 -10.99 16.61 -1.30
C ILE A 131 -11.86 16.46 -2.56
N GLU A 132 -12.02 17.55 -3.30
CA GLU A 132 -12.75 17.58 -4.58
C GLU A 132 -12.04 16.79 -5.69
N GLY A 133 -12.73 16.61 -6.83
CA GLY A 133 -12.16 16.00 -8.04
C GLY A 133 -12.43 14.50 -8.16
N ILE A 134 -12.32 14.00 -9.39
CA ILE A 134 -12.64 12.63 -9.82
C ILE A 134 -11.80 12.27 -11.06
N ASP A 135 -12.19 11.22 -11.78
CA ASP A 135 -11.53 10.81 -13.02
C ASP A 135 -12.09 11.59 -14.23
N SER A 136 -11.21 11.99 -15.14
CA SER A 136 -11.51 12.64 -16.43
C SER A 136 -10.97 11.79 -17.58
N LYS A 137 -11.82 11.49 -18.56
CA LYS A 137 -11.48 10.56 -19.64
C LYS A 137 -11.83 11.12 -21.02
N ASN A 138 -10.83 11.20 -21.89
CA ASN A 138 -10.97 11.14 -23.35
C ASN A 138 -9.63 10.69 -23.94
N ALA A 139 -9.42 9.39 -24.10
CA ALA A 139 -8.14 8.82 -24.52
C ALA A 139 -6.95 9.50 -23.77
N CYS A 140 -5.86 9.78 -24.47
CA CYS A 140 -4.67 10.42 -23.93
C CYS A 140 -4.86 11.89 -23.49
N TYR A 141 -6.05 12.50 -23.70
CA TYR A 141 -6.34 13.88 -23.28
C TYR A 141 -6.78 14.00 -21.81
N GLY A 142 -7.15 12.88 -21.17
CA GLY A 142 -7.71 12.87 -19.80
C GLY A 142 -6.87 13.63 -18.77
N GLY A 143 -5.54 13.48 -18.81
CA GLY A 143 -4.62 14.19 -17.91
C GLY A 143 -4.64 15.71 -18.08
N THR A 144 -4.87 16.19 -19.31
CA THR A 144 -5.01 17.63 -19.60
C THR A 144 -6.36 18.18 -19.17
N ALA A 145 -7.42 17.40 -19.30
CA ALA A 145 -8.70 17.77 -18.70
C ALA A 145 -8.59 17.91 -17.17
N ALA A 146 -7.97 16.92 -16.50
CA ALA A 146 -7.68 16.96 -15.07
C ALA A 146 -6.83 18.17 -14.67
N LEU A 147 -5.78 18.48 -15.43
CA LEU A 147 -4.93 19.66 -15.21
C LEU A 147 -5.72 20.97 -15.27
N PHE A 148 -6.53 21.15 -16.31
CA PHE A 148 -7.32 22.38 -16.46
C PHE A 148 -8.40 22.48 -15.39
N ASN A 149 -9.02 21.37 -14.98
CA ASN A 149 -9.96 21.37 -13.86
C ASN A 149 -9.29 21.83 -12.57
N ALA A 150 -8.08 21.33 -12.26
CA ALA A 150 -7.32 21.73 -11.09
C ALA A 150 -6.92 23.21 -11.12
N ILE A 151 -6.39 23.71 -12.24
CA ILE A 151 -6.03 25.13 -12.40
C ILE A 151 -7.27 26.02 -12.24
N ASN A 152 -8.36 25.66 -12.91
CA ASN A 152 -9.61 26.41 -12.84
C ASN A 152 -10.19 26.41 -11.42
N TRP A 153 -10.09 25.30 -10.69
CA TRP A 153 -10.52 25.21 -9.29
C TRP A 153 -9.68 26.14 -8.41
N VAL A 154 -8.34 26.11 -8.51
CA VAL A 154 -7.45 27.03 -7.78
C VAL A 154 -7.81 28.49 -8.09
N GLU A 155 -8.12 28.82 -9.34
CA GLU A 155 -8.50 30.19 -9.73
C GLU A 155 -9.97 30.57 -9.44
N SER A 156 -10.77 29.64 -8.92
CA SER A 156 -12.21 29.84 -8.68
C SER A 156 -12.52 30.45 -7.31
N ASN A 157 -13.76 30.90 -7.14
CA ASN A 157 -14.27 31.31 -5.84
C ASN A 157 -14.47 30.15 -4.85
N SER A 158 -14.44 28.90 -5.33
CA SER A 158 -14.52 27.70 -4.48
C SER A 158 -13.16 27.26 -3.95
N TRP A 159 -12.07 27.94 -4.34
CA TRP A 159 -10.75 27.62 -3.82
C TRP A 159 -10.67 27.92 -2.33
N ASP A 160 -10.22 26.94 -1.56
CA ASP A 160 -10.14 26.96 -0.10
C ASP A 160 -8.73 27.27 0.42
N GLY A 161 -7.80 27.62 -0.47
CA GLY A 161 -6.40 27.89 -0.16
C GLY A 161 -5.47 26.67 -0.20
N ARG A 162 -6.00 25.46 -0.38
CA ARG A 162 -5.21 24.21 -0.47
C ARG A 162 -4.69 23.95 -1.88
N ASN A 163 -3.68 23.08 -2.00
CA ASN A 163 -3.14 22.68 -3.29
C ASN A 163 -4.03 21.62 -3.96
N ALA A 164 -3.88 21.45 -5.27
CA ALA A 164 -4.49 20.37 -6.03
C ALA A 164 -3.42 19.37 -6.50
N ILE A 165 -3.76 18.09 -6.61
CA ILE A 165 -2.92 17.07 -7.26
C ILE A 165 -3.59 16.63 -8.55
N VAL A 166 -2.84 16.62 -9.64
CA VAL A 166 -3.26 16.06 -10.93
C VAL A 166 -2.48 14.78 -11.13
N VAL A 167 -3.20 13.69 -11.39
CA VAL A 167 -2.60 12.39 -11.74
C VAL A 167 -2.92 12.11 -13.20
N ALA A 168 -1.93 11.76 -14.00
CA ALA A 168 -2.13 11.22 -15.34
C ALA A 168 -1.39 9.89 -15.41
N GLY A 169 -2.04 8.82 -15.84
CA GLY A 169 -1.39 7.51 -15.85
C GLY A 169 -2.14 6.50 -16.70
N ASP A 170 -1.39 5.58 -17.30
CA ASP A 170 -1.95 4.57 -18.20
C ASP A 170 -1.00 3.40 -18.45
N ILE A 171 -1.60 2.30 -18.90
CA ILE A 171 -0.94 1.13 -19.46
C ILE A 171 -1.39 1.02 -20.93
N ALA A 172 -0.50 1.37 -21.86
CA ALA A 172 -0.76 1.36 -23.29
C ALA A 172 -0.33 0.03 -23.89
N VAL A 173 -1.29 -0.89 -24.06
CA VAL A 173 -1.08 -2.21 -24.65
C VAL A 173 -1.91 -2.40 -25.91
N TYR A 174 -1.34 -3.14 -26.87
CA TYR A 174 -1.93 -3.43 -28.17
C TYR A 174 -1.82 -4.91 -28.48
N ALA A 175 -2.79 -5.41 -29.26
CA ALA A 175 -2.77 -6.75 -29.80
C ALA A 175 -1.53 -6.99 -30.68
N GLU A 176 -1.26 -8.26 -30.99
CA GLU A 176 -0.21 -8.62 -31.94
C GLU A 176 -0.34 -7.88 -33.27
N GLY A 177 0.77 -7.30 -33.72
CA GLY A 177 0.84 -6.60 -35.00
C GLY A 177 1.57 -5.27 -34.91
N ALA A 178 1.37 -4.44 -35.93
CA ALA A 178 2.17 -3.23 -36.17
C ALA A 178 2.02 -2.13 -35.11
N ALA A 179 1.01 -2.20 -34.23
CA ALA A 179 0.77 -1.22 -33.17
C ALA A 179 1.44 -1.59 -31.84
N ARG A 180 1.79 -2.88 -31.62
CA ARG A 180 2.47 -3.36 -30.39
C ARG A 180 3.72 -2.53 -30.01
N PRO A 181 4.61 -2.14 -30.94
CA PRO A 181 5.80 -1.33 -30.64
C PRO A 181 5.52 0.17 -30.38
N ALA A 182 4.25 0.57 -30.27
CA ALA A 182 3.83 1.93 -29.91
C ALA A 182 3.14 1.96 -28.54
N GLY A 183 3.29 0.90 -27.74
CA GLY A 183 2.85 0.82 -26.36
C GLY A 183 3.78 1.55 -25.39
N GLY A 184 3.55 1.33 -24.11
CA GLY A 184 4.30 1.94 -23.01
C GLY A 184 3.47 1.96 -21.73
N ALA A 185 4.07 2.41 -20.63
CA ALA A 185 3.37 2.48 -19.36
C ALA A 185 4.04 3.46 -18.40
N GLY A 186 3.22 4.17 -17.62
CA GLY A 186 3.69 5.04 -16.55
C GLY A 186 2.61 5.99 -16.06
N ALA A 187 2.96 6.75 -15.02
CA ALA A 187 2.11 7.77 -14.42
C ALA A 187 2.91 9.01 -14.01
N CYS A 188 2.26 10.16 -13.95
CA CYS A 188 2.79 11.42 -13.47
C CYS A 188 1.82 11.98 -12.42
N ALA A 189 2.36 12.46 -11.30
CA ALA A 189 1.62 13.27 -10.34
C ALA A 189 2.20 14.68 -10.31
N ILE A 190 1.32 15.68 -10.30
CA ILE A 190 1.69 17.10 -10.42
C ILE A 190 0.96 17.87 -9.32
N LEU A 191 1.72 18.49 -8.42
CA LEU A 191 1.16 19.41 -7.42
C LEU A 191 0.92 20.78 -8.07
N ILE A 192 -0.31 21.24 -8.03
CA ILE A 192 -0.78 22.51 -8.59
C ILE A 192 -1.12 23.47 -7.46
N GLY A 193 -0.61 24.71 -7.55
CA GLY A 193 -0.94 25.78 -6.62
C GLY A 193 -0.40 27.14 -7.08
N PRO A 194 -0.63 28.20 -6.29
CA PRO A 194 -0.18 29.55 -6.61
C PRO A 194 1.33 29.72 -6.41
N ASN A 195 1.90 30.78 -7.00
CA ASN A 195 3.33 31.13 -6.91
C ASN A 195 4.26 30.00 -7.37
N ALA A 196 3.83 29.24 -8.38
CA ALA A 196 4.58 28.10 -8.87
C ALA A 196 5.85 28.51 -9.62
N PRO A 197 6.95 27.73 -9.52
CA PRO A 197 8.13 27.93 -10.35
C PRO A 197 7.84 27.72 -11.84
N VAL A 198 6.85 26.89 -12.19
CA VAL A 198 6.38 26.65 -13.56
C VAL A 198 4.92 27.07 -13.66
N VAL A 199 4.64 28.16 -14.37
CA VAL A 199 3.32 28.81 -14.43
C VAL A 199 2.66 28.54 -15.78
N PHE A 200 1.41 28.09 -15.78
CA PHE A 200 0.65 27.92 -17.02
C PHE A 200 0.02 29.25 -17.47
N ASP A 201 0.14 29.57 -18.76
CA ASP A 201 -0.55 30.72 -19.34
C ASP A 201 -2.05 30.38 -19.50
N SER A 202 -2.93 31.35 -19.26
CA SER A 202 -4.40 31.16 -19.26
C SER A 202 -5.04 31.10 -20.65
N ILE A 203 -4.25 31.18 -21.72
CA ILE A 203 -4.76 31.17 -23.11
C ILE A 203 -4.59 29.77 -23.68
N HIS A 204 -5.69 29.15 -24.10
CA HIS A 204 -5.71 27.79 -24.64
C HIS A 204 -6.31 27.78 -26.06
N GLY A 205 -5.66 27.09 -27.00
CA GLY A 205 -6.23 26.76 -28.30
C GLY A 205 -6.73 25.32 -28.31
N THR A 206 -8.04 25.11 -28.25
CA THR A 206 -8.65 23.78 -28.13
C THR A 206 -9.37 23.40 -29.42
N TYR A 207 -9.24 22.15 -29.82
CA TYR A 207 -9.99 21.54 -30.92
C TYR A 207 -10.53 20.19 -30.47
N MET A 208 -11.84 19.99 -30.65
CA MET A 208 -12.53 18.74 -30.40
C MET A 208 -13.41 18.40 -31.60
N ALA A 209 -13.47 17.13 -31.98
CA ALA A 209 -14.28 16.65 -33.10
C ALA A 209 -14.72 15.21 -32.83
N ASN A 210 -15.78 14.75 -33.50
CA ASN A 210 -16.21 13.36 -33.43
C ASN A 210 -15.48 12.53 -34.51
N THR A 211 -14.61 11.62 -34.09
CA THR A 211 -13.77 10.75 -34.95
C THR A 211 -13.69 9.33 -34.40
N TYR A 212 -13.49 8.35 -35.28
CA TYR A 212 -13.25 6.94 -34.93
C TYR A 212 -11.84 6.53 -35.34
N ASP A 213 -10.84 7.33 -34.95
CA ASP A 213 -9.44 7.12 -35.32
C ASP A 213 -8.74 6.11 -34.39
N PHE A 214 -9.07 6.15 -33.10
CA PHE A 214 -8.69 5.16 -32.08
C PHE A 214 -9.76 5.18 -30.98
N TYR A 215 -10.24 4.01 -30.58
CA TYR A 215 -11.28 3.87 -29.57
C TYR A 215 -11.31 2.46 -28.97
N LYS A 216 -11.89 2.29 -27.77
CA LYS A 216 -11.99 0.99 -27.05
C LYS A 216 -13.45 0.58 -26.89
N PRO A 217 -14.10 0.02 -27.94
CA PRO A 217 -15.52 -0.34 -27.89
C PRO A 217 -15.75 -1.69 -27.19
N ASN A 218 -14.75 -2.58 -27.20
CA ASN A 218 -14.83 -3.89 -26.58
C ASN A 218 -14.44 -3.81 -25.10
N LEU A 219 -15.43 -3.78 -24.21
CA LEU A 219 -15.21 -3.61 -22.77
C LEU A 219 -14.58 -4.81 -22.07
N SER A 220 -14.46 -5.97 -22.75
CA SER A 220 -13.80 -7.15 -22.19
C SER A 220 -12.34 -7.29 -22.62
N SER A 221 -11.81 -6.32 -23.39
CA SER A 221 -10.44 -6.33 -23.91
C SER A 221 -9.76 -5.00 -23.59
N GLU A 222 -8.48 -5.04 -23.25
CA GLU A 222 -7.68 -3.82 -23.13
C GLU A 222 -7.30 -3.21 -24.48
N TYR A 223 -7.32 -4.04 -25.53
CA TYR A 223 -6.83 -3.64 -26.83
C TYR A 223 -7.82 -2.70 -27.52
N PRO A 224 -7.31 -1.58 -28.07
CA PRO A 224 -8.12 -0.63 -28.81
C PRO A 224 -8.38 -1.09 -30.26
N GLU A 225 -9.46 -0.59 -30.82
CA GLU A 225 -9.65 -0.48 -32.27
C GLU A 225 -8.87 0.74 -32.77
N VAL A 226 -8.05 0.56 -33.81
CA VAL A 226 -7.15 1.60 -34.32
C VAL A 226 -7.17 1.65 -35.83
N ASP A 227 -7.53 2.81 -36.38
CA ASP A 227 -7.27 3.15 -37.78
C ASP A 227 -6.01 4.02 -37.83
N GLY A 228 -4.85 3.36 -37.98
CA GLY A 228 -3.54 4.02 -37.94
C GLY A 228 -3.41 5.21 -38.90
N PRO A 229 -3.72 5.06 -40.21
CA PRO A 229 -3.72 6.17 -41.15
C PRO A 229 -4.61 7.34 -40.73
N VAL A 230 -5.84 7.07 -40.27
CA VAL A 230 -6.78 8.11 -39.84
C VAL A 230 -6.31 8.79 -38.55
N SER A 231 -5.73 8.04 -37.60
CA SER A 231 -5.17 8.57 -36.35
C SER A 231 -4.04 9.58 -36.60
N VAL A 232 -3.11 9.27 -37.52
CA VAL A 232 -2.04 10.21 -37.88
C VAL A 232 -2.61 11.50 -38.48
N VAL A 233 -3.60 11.40 -39.38
CA VAL A 233 -4.24 12.58 -40.00
C VAL A 233 -4.99 13.40 -38.96
N THR A 234 -5.72 12.73 -38.07
CA THR A 234 -6.51 13.36 -37.00
C THR A 234 -5.62 14.13 -36.04
N TYR A 235 -4.49 13.55 -35.62
CA TYR A 235 -3.50 14.25 -34.79
C TYR A 235 -2.97 15.52 -35.45
N VAL A 236 -2.55 15.43 -36.72
CA VAL A 236 -1.96 16.57 -37.45
C VAL A 236 -3.00 17.68 -37.67
N ALA A 237 -4.23 17.32 -38.02
CA ALA A 237 -5.33 18.27 -38.17
C ALA A 237 -5.69 18.95 -36.85
N ALA A 238 -5.72 18.19 -35.75
CA ALA A 238 -5.98 18.70 -34.41
C ALA A 238 -4.87 19.66 -33.95
N LEU A 239 -3.60 19.34 -34.22
CA LEU A 239 -2.47 20.24 -33.94
C LEU A 239 -2.59 21.56 -34.70
N ASP A 240 -2.88 21.52 -36.01
CA ASP A 240 -3.08 22.74 -36.80
C ASP A 240 -4.21 23.59 -36.22
N ALA A 241 -5.36 22.98 -35.94
CA ALA A 241 -6.54 23.69 -35.44
C ALA A 241 -6.30 24.29 -34.05
N ALA A 242 -5.73 23.52 -33.12
CA ALA A 242 -5.38 23.96 -31.78
C ALA A 242 -4.35 25.09 -31.81
N TYR A 243 -3.28 24.94 -32.60
CA TYR A 243 -2.21 25.93 -32.75
C TYR A 243 -2.72 27.23 -33.37
N ASN A 244 -3.51 27.16 -34.45
CA ASN A 244 -4.10 28.34 -35.07
C ASN A 244 -5.09 29.05 -34.14
N THR A 245 -5.93 28.29 -33.42
CA THR A 245 -6.85 28.85 -32.42
C THR A 245 -6.10 29.57 -31.30
N TYR A 246 -4.99 29.00 -30.83
CA TYR A 246 -4.12 29.64 -29.85
C TYR A 246 -3.53 30.95 -30.39
N LYS A 247 -2.95 30.94 -31.61
CA LYS A 247 -2.41 32.14 -32.29
C LYS A 247 -3.45 33.25 -32.41
N GLU A 248 -4.70 32.91 -32.74
CA GLU A 248 -5.78 33.89 -32.80
C GLU A 248 -6.12 34.49 -31.43
N LYS A 249 -6.21 33.66 -30.40
CA LYS A 249 -6.55 34.11 -29.04
C LYS A 249 -5.44 34.98 -28.45
N ILE A 250 -4.17 34.63 -28.63
CA ILE A 250 -3.05 35.44 -28.14
C ILE A 250 -2.94 36.77 -28.90
N ALA A 251 -3.16 36.79 -30.21
CA ALA A 251 -3.22 38.04 -30.98
C ALA A 251 -4.38 38.95 -30.52
N LYS A 252 -5.56 38.37 -30.22
CA LYS A 252 -6.69 39.11 -29.64
C LYS A 252 -6.35 39.65 -28.24
N ALA A 253 -5.67 38.87 -27.41
CA ALA A 253 -5.23 39.31 -26.08
C ALA A 253 -4.20 40.44 -26.16
N ALA A 254 -3.21 40.34 -27.05
CA ALA A 254 -2.20 41.37 -27.28
C ALA A 254 -2.84 42.69 -27.76
N LYS A 255 -3.82 42.65 -28.67
CA LYS A 255 -4.58 43.84 -29.09
C LYS A 255 -5.30 44.52 -27.92
N ARG A 256 -5.91 43.74 -27.00
CA ARG A 256 -6.53 44.28 -25.78
C ARG A 256 -5.47 44.89 -24.86
N ALA A 257 -4.33 44.24 -24.68
CA ALA A 257 -3.21 44.76 -23.88
C ALA A 257 -2.74 46.13 -24.40
N GLN A 258 -2.56 46.28 -25.72
CA GLN A 258 -2.21 47.57 -26.36
C GLN A 258 -3.21 48.67 -26.03
N THR A 259 -4.52 48.39 -26.07
CA THR A 259 -5.55 49.39 -25.73
C THR A 259 -5.51 49.83 -24.25
N THR A 260 -4.87 49.04 -23.39
CA THR A 260 -4.73 49.31 -21.94
C THR A 260 -3.33 49.76 -21.53
N GLY A 261 -2.43 50.03 -22.49
CA GLY A 261 -1.05 50.45 -22.24
C GLY A 261 -0.12 49.36 -21.67
N ARG A 262 -0.50 48.08 -21.79
CA ARG A 262 0.31 46.93 -21.36
C ARG A 262 1.11 46.36 -22.53
N ASP A 263 2.19 45.65 -22.22
CA ASP A 263 3.05 44.99 -23.21
C ASP A 263 2.26 44.07 -24.15
N ALA A 264 2.61 44.13 -25.43
CA ALA A 264 1.93 43.46 -26.54
C ALA A 264 2.91 42.75 -27.48
N SER A 265 4.09 42.40 -26.96
CA SER A 265 5.13 41.64 -27.66
C SER A 265 4.64 40.33 -28.30
N ASP A 266 3.55 39.75 -27.80
CA ASP A 266 2.98 38.48 -28.29
C ASP A 266 1.93 38.62 -29.42
N ALA A 267 1.85 39.77 -30.10
CA ALA A 267 0.85 39.98 -31.16
C ALA A 267 0.96 39.00 -32.35
N THR A 268 2.16 38.46 -32.58
CA THR A 268 2.45 37.41 -33.57
C THR A 268 3.14 36.26 -32.86
N PHE A 269 2.45 35.11 -32.79
CA PHE A 269 2.98 33.90 -32.17
C PHE A 269 3.44 32.91 -33.24
N SER A 270 4.63 32.35 -33.04
CA SER A 270 5.26 31.33 -33.88
C SER A 270 6.04 30.35 -33.00
N LEU A 271 6.64 29.32 -33.60
CA LEU A 271 7.58 28.43 -32.92
C LEU A 271 8.81 29.17 -32.35
N ASP A 272 9.13 30.36 -32.85
CA ASP A 272 10.19 31.21 -32.30
C ASP A 272 9.76 31.96 -31.03
N SER A 273 8.47 32.01 -30.74
CA SER A 273 7.91 32.62 -29.52
C SER A 273 8.04 31.74 -28.27
N VAL A 274 8.59 30.52 -28.41
CA VAL A 274 8.85 29.57 -27.32
C VAL A 274 10.30 29.10 -27.36
N ASP A 275 10.89 28.84 -26.20
CA ASP A 275 12.22 28.25 -26.05
C ASP A 275 12.17 26.74 -26.22
N TYR A 276 11.09 26.10 -25.74
CA TYR A 276 10.87 24.65 -25.85
C TYR A 276 9.46 24.32 -26.33
N ALA A 277 9.28 23.14 -26.93
CA ALA A 277 8.00 22.63 -27.37
C ALA A 277 7.87 21.15 -27.01
N ILE A 278 6.85 20.81 -26.22
CA ILE A 278 6.54 19.42 -25.85
C ILE A 278 5.18 19.02 -26.39
N PHE A 279 5.05 17.73 -26.70
CA PHE A 279 3.90 17.16 -27.40
C PHE A 279 3.48 15.88 -26.69
N HIS A 280 2.20 15.53 -26.76
CA HIS A 280 1.79 14.14 -26.57
C HIS A 280 2.54 13.28 -27.61
N SER A 281 3.40 12.38 -27.13
CA SER A 281 4.27 11.58 -27.98
C SER A 281 3.88 10.11 -27.88
N PRO A 282 2.98 9.62 -28.75
CA PRO A 282 2.67 8.18 -28.81
C PRO A 282 3.87 7.38 -29.35
N TYR A 283 4.78 8.03 -30.06
CA TYR A 283 6.10 7.55 -30.43
C TYR A 283 6.97 8.75 -30.85
N GLY A 284 8.29 8.62 -30.79
CA GLY A 284 9.24 9.72 -30.98
C GLY A 284 9.10 10.42 -32.33
N LYS A 285 8.82 9.68 -33.40
CA LYS A 285 8.61 10.25 -34.75
C LYS A 285 7.40 11.18 -34.80
N GLN A 286 6.38 10.97 -33.97
CA GLN A 286 5.21 11.84 -33.95
C GLN A 286 5.56 13.24 -33.41
N ALA A 287 6.43 13.33 -32.41
CA ALA A 287 6.93 14.61 -31.91
C ALA A 287 7.76 15.35 -32.97
N VAL A 288 8.61 14.62 -33.72
CA VAL A 288 9.36 15.19 -34.86
C VAL A 288 8.41 15.78 -35.91
N LYS A 289 7.35 15.05 -36.26
CA LYS A 289 6.34 15.50 -37.23
C LYS A 289 5.52 16.68 -36.70
N GLY A 290 5.13 16.67 -35.42
CA GLY A 290 4.38 17.76 -34.80
C GLY A 290 5.17 19.07 -34.81
N HIS A 291 6.45 19.01 -34.44
CA HIS A 291 7.34 20.17 -34.50
C HIS A 291 7.54 20.70 -35.92
N ALA A 292 7.78 19.81 -36.88
CA ALA A 292 7.86 20.16 -38.30
C ALA A 292 6.53 20.77 -38.80
N ARG A 293 5.38 20.27 -38.33
CA ARG A 293 4.07 20.78 -38.71
C ARG A 293 3.82 22.19 -38.19
N MET A 294 4.24 22.50 -36.96
CA MET A 294 4.18 23.87 -36.45
C MET A 294 5.05 24.82 -37.29
N LEU A 295 6.25 24.39 -37.69
CA LEU A 295 7.10 25.18 -38.58
C LEU A 295 6.46 25.39 -39.96
N PHE A 296 5.77 24.38 -40.50
CA PHE A 296 4.99 24.52 -41.73
C PHE A 296 3.84 25.52 -41.55
N ALA A 297 3.11 25.47 -40.45
CA ALA A 297 2.04 26.42 -40.15
C ALA A 297 2.57 27.87 -40.05
N ASP A 298 3.78 28.06 -39.52
CA ASP A 298 4.45 29.36 -39.49
C ASP A 298 4.90 29.81 -40.88
N PHE A 299 5.38 28.90 -41.72
CA PHE A 299 5.70 29.18 -43.11
C PHE A 299 4.47 29.61 -43.92
N ILE A 300 3.33 28.93 -43.76
CA ILE A 300 2.08 29.35 -44.41
C ILE A 300 1.65 30.74 -43.93
N ALA A 301 1.82 31.04 -42.64
CA ALA A 301 1.43 32.34 -42.07
C ALA A 301 2.38 33.48 -42.46
N SER A 302 3.66 33.21 -42.70
CA SER A 302 4.69 34.23 -42.96
C SER A 302 5.77 33.69 -43.90
N PRO A 303 5.44 33.41 -45.18
CA PRO A 303 6.36 32.75 -46.11
C PRO A 303 7.57 33.61 -46.50
N GLN A 304 7.50 34.92 -46.26
CA GLN A 304 8.55 35.88 -46.56
C GLN A 304 9.57 36.06 -45.41
N ASP A 305 9.37 35.36 -44.28
CA ASP A 305 10.35 35.36 -43.18
C ASP A 305 11.69 34.76 -43.69
N SER A 306 12.80 35.39 -43.33
CA SER A 306 14.13 35.05 -43.84
C SER A 306 14.54 33.60 -43.51
N LYS A 307 14.00 33.04 -42.42
CA LYS A 307 14.22 31.62 -42.06
C LYS A 307 13.64 30.62 -43.07
N PHE A 308 12.69 31.05 -43.90
CA PHE A 308 12.07 30.23 -44.94
C PHE A 308 12.62 30.49 -46.34
N ALA A 309 13.62 31.37 -46.51
CA ALA A 309 14.18 31.72 -47.81
C ALA A 309 14.71 30.52 -48.61
N ASN A 310 15.11 29.44 -47.93
CA ASN A 310 15.69 28.24 -48.53
C ASN A 310 14.72 27.04 -48.60
N ILE A 311 13.41 27.25 -48.39
CA ILE A 311 12.42 26.18 -48.53
C ILE A 311 12.26 25.81 -50.02
N PRO A 312 12.56 24.57 -50.44
CA PRO A 312 12.39 24.15 -51.82
C PRO A 312 10.91 24.11 -52.20
N ASP A 313 10.62 24.42 -53.47
CA ASP A 313 9.26 24.36 -54.05
C ASP A 313 8.20 25.17 -53.26
N SER A 314 8.63 26.27 -52.64
CA SER A 314 7.82 27.13 -51.76
C SER A 314 6.45 27.50 -52.37
N GLU A 315 6.40 27.89 -53.64
CA GLU A 315 5.14 28.24 -54.33
C GLU A 315 4.15 27.07 -54.39
N THR A 316 4.63 25.87 -54.69
CA THR A 316 3.82 24.65 -54.73
C THR A 316 3.29 24.30 -53.34
N LEU A 317 4.14 24.42 -52.31
CA LEU A 317 3.76 24.14 -50.92
C LEU A 317 2.73 25.15 -50.39
N LEU A 318 2.82 26.42 -50.78
CA LEU A 318 1.86 27.47 -50.41
C LEU A 318 0.51 27.30 -51.13
N ALA A 319 0.52 26.81 -52.36
CA ALA A 319 -0.70 26.55 -53.13
C ALA A 319 -1.43 25.27 -52.70
N LEU A 320 -0.81 24.42 -51.86
CA LEU A 320 -1.36 23.13 -51.48
C LEU A 320 -2.59 23.30 -50.57
N PRO A 321 -3.77 22.73 -50.92
CA PRO A 321 -4.93 22.77 -50.04
C PRO A 321 -4.65 22.12 -48.69
N HIS A 322 -5.17 22.72 -47.59
CA HIS A 322 -4.93 22.24 -46.23
C HIS A 322 -5.20 20.73 -46.07
N ALA A 323 -6.34 20.24 -46.54
CA ALA A 323 -6.70 18.82 -46.47
C ALA A 323 -5.66 17.89 -47.15
N LYS A 324 -5.04 18.33 -48.26
CA LYS A 324 -3.98 17.56 -48.93
C LYS A 324 -2.66 17.64 -48.17
N SER A 325 -2.37 18.77 -47.56
CA SER A 325 -1.13 18.97 -46.78
C SER A 325 -1.03 18.05 -45.54
N LEU A 326 -2.13 17.48 -45.07
CA LEU A 326 -2.15 16.60 -43.88
C LEU A 326 -1.48 15.24 -44.13
N THR A 327 -1.50 14.77 -45.38
CA THR A 327 -0.93 13.47 -45.79
C THR A 327 0.23 13.61 -46.78
N ASP A 328 0.52 14.82 -47.23
CA ASP A 328 1.54 15.08 -48.24
C ASP A 328 2.96 14.79 -47.75
N LYS A 329 3.65 13.90 -48.44
CA LYS A 329 5.01 13.47 -48.07
C LYS A 329 6.09 14.47 -48.43
N SER A 330 5.85 15.39 -49.36
CA SER A 330 6.79 16.48 -49.65
C SER A 330 6.78 17.50 -48.51
N VAL A 331 5.61 17.88 -48.01
CA VAL A 331 5.47 18.74 -46.81
C VAL A 331 6.18 18.10 -45.62
N GLU A 332 5.89 16.82 -45.33
CA GLU A 332 6.52 16.09 -44.22
C GLU A 332 8.06 16.10 -44.34
N LYS A 333 8.61 15.71 -45.49
CA LYS A 333 10.06 15.62 -45.69
C LYS A 333 10.75 16.99 -45.63
N THR A 334 10.19 17.98 -46.31
CA THR A 334 10.75 19.33 -46.39
C THR A 334 10.83 19.98 -45.00
N PHE A 335 9.75 19.91 -44.23
CA PHE A 335 9.71 20.56 -42.92
C PHE A 335 10.40 19.78 -41.83
N VAL A 336 10.45 18.44 -41.89
CA VAL A 336 11.32 17.65 -40.99
C VAL A 336 12.79 17.98 -41.20
N ALA A 337 13.22 18.16 -42.46
CA ALA A 337 14.58 18.58 -42.76
C ALA A 337 14.85 20.02 -42.28
N ALA A 338 13.97 20.96 -42.61
CA ALA A 338 14.10 22.36 -42.22
C ALA A 338 14.06 22.57 -40.70
N SER A 339 13.27 21.77 -39.98
CA SER A 339 13.11 21.88 -38.53
C SER A 339 14.14 21.08 -37.73
N LYS A 340 15.08 20.37 -38.36
CA LYS A 340 15.99 19.44 -37.66
C LYS A 340 16.77 20.11 -36.52
N ALA A 341 17.36 21.28 -36.79
CA ALA A 341 18.14 22.02 -35.79
C ALA A 341 17.26 22.59 -34.67
N SER A 342 16.07 23.11 -35.02
CA SER A 342 15.15 23.64 -34.01
C SER A 342 14.51 22.53 -33.18
N PHE A 343 14.25 21.35 -33.73
CA PHE A 343 13.77 20.18 -33.00
C PHE A 343 14.78 19.74 -31.94
N ALA A 344 16.06 19.59 -32.33
CA ALA A 344 17.14 19.21 -31.42
C ALA A 344 17.29 20.18 -30.25
N LYS A 345 17.06 21.48 -30.49
CA LYS A 345 17.15 22.52 -29.46
C LYS A 345 15.90 22.64 -28.58
N LYS A 346 14.71 22.58 -29.19
CA LYS A 346 13.45 22.97 -28.53
C LYS A 346 12.62 21.79 -28.05
N THR A 347 12.76 20.61 -28.65
CA THR A 347 11.85 19.47 -28.41
C THR A 347 12.58 18.26 -27.85
N ASP A 348 13.77 17.94 -28.38
CA ASP A 348 14.57 16.79 -27.93
C ASP A 348 14.87 16.78 -26.41
N PRO A 349 15.11 17.93 -25.74
CA PRO A 349 15.27 17.95 -24.28
C PRO A 349 14.06 17.41 -23.49
N GLY A 350 12.87 17.42 -24.09
CA GLY A 350 11.64 16.87 -23.53
C GLY A 350 11.38 15.41 -23.89
N MET A 351 12.30 14.68 -24.52
CA MET A 351 12.02 13.36 -25.10
C MET A 351 12.50 12.15 -24.28
N ALA A 352 13.16 12.34 -23.12
CA ALA A 352 13.77 11.25 -22.35
C ALA A 352 12.78 10.14 -21.98
N CYS A 353 11.63 10.48 -21.40
CA CYS A 353 10.57 9.51 -21.09
C CYS A 353 10.02 8.85 -22.36
N SER A 354 9.74 9.62 -23.42
CA SER A 354 9.19 9.07 -24.67
C SER A 354 10.11 8.01 -25.31
N LYS A 355 11.43 8.28 -25.32
CA LYS A 355 12.45 7.38 -25.86
C LYS A 355 12.60 6.10 -25.03
N ARG A 356 12.46 6.20 -23.70
CA ARG A 356 12.76 5.10 -22.77
C ARG A 356 11.53 4.29 -22.34
N LEU A 357 10.37 4.91 -22.25
CA LEU A 357 9.15 4.33 -21.69
C LEU A 357 8.09 4.00 -22.75
N GLY A 358 8.20 4.57 -23.95
CA GLY A 358 7.16 4.48 -24.96
C GLY A 358 5.98 5.41 -24.68
N ASN A 359 4.80 5.03 -25.16
CA ASN A 359 3.56 5.76 -24.97
C ASN A 359 2.94 5.48 -23.60
N MET A 360 2.87 6.51 -22.75
CA MET A 360 2.19 6.44 -21.46
C MET A 360 0.78 7.07 -21.52
N TYR A 361 0.15 7.09 -22.70
CA TYR A 361 -1.12 7.76 -23.01
C TYR A 361 -1.28 9.14 -22.35
N THR A 362 -2.13 9.27 -21.33
CA THR A 362 -2.41 10.55 -20.66
C THR A 362 -1.18 11.13 -19.98
N ALA A 363 -0.26 10.28 -19.52
CA ALA A 363 0.99 10.71 -18.91
C ALA A 363 2.06 11.10 -19.94
N SER A 364 1.92 10.80 -21.24
CA SER A 364 2.98 11.02 -22.23
C SER A 364 3.43 12.48 -22.33
N LEU A 365 2.50 13.44 -22.38
CA LEU A 365 2.85 14.87 -22.42
C LEU A 365 3.54 15.32 -21.13
N TYR A 366 3.11 14.79 -19.99
CA TYR A 366 3.68 15.13 -18.68
C TYR A 366 5.02 14.44 -18.44
N GLY A 367 5.23 13.24 -18.98
CA GLY A 367 6.55 12.63 -19.08
C GLY A 367 7.52 13.48 -19.89
N CYS A 368 7.04 14.13 -20.97
CA CYS A 368 7.84 15.10 -21.71
C CYS A 368 8.14 16.37 -20.90
N LEU A 369 7.19 16.85 -20.09
CA LEU A 369 7.43 17.96 -19.17
C LEU A 369 8.48 17.59 -18.10
N ALA A 370 8.35 16.43 -17.47
CA ALA A 370 9.32 15.92 -16.51
C ALA A 370 10.70 15.75 -17.15
N SER A 371 10.75 15.26 -18.40
CA SER A 371 12.00 15.15 -19.18
C SER A 371 12.66 16.51 -19.38
N LEU A 372 11.89 17.54 -19.75
CA LEU A 372 12.40 18.89 -19.93
C LEU A 372 12.99 19.45 -18.62
N LEU A 373 12.24 19.33 -17.51
CA LEU A 373 12.66 19.79 -16.19
C LEU A 373 13.84 19.00 -15.62
N ALA A 374 14.02 17.74 -16.03
CA ALA A 374 15.13 16.91 -15.63
C ALA A 374 16.42 17.16 -16.44
N THR A 375 16.27 17.46 -17.74
CA THR A 375 17.38 17.49 -18.70
C THR A 375 18.05 18.86 -18.81
N VAL A 376 17.28 19.94 -18.69
CA VAL A 376 17.80 21.30 -18.83
C VAL A 376 18.12 21.87 -17.46
N GLU A 377 19.29 22.49 -17.33
CA GLU A 377 19.71 23.12 -16.08
C GLU A 377 18.70 24.20 -15.62
N PRO A 378 18.33 24.24 -14.32
CA PRO A 378 17.35 25.19 -13.78
C PRO A 378 17.68 26.66 -14.11
N THR A 379 18.96 27.01 -14.15
CA THR A 379 19.43 28.36 -14.49
C THR A 379 19.21 28.72 -15.96
N GLU A 380 19.25 27.75 -16.86
CA GLU A 380 18.94 27.93 -18.28
C GLU A 380 17.43 27.98 -18.53
N LEU A 381 16.65 27.26 -17.72
CA LEU A 381 15.18 27.24 -17.77
C LEU A 381 14.54 28.52 -17.24
N LEU A 382 15.18 29.25 -16.33
CA LEU A 382 14.59 30.45 -15.73
C LEU A 382 14.17 31.48 -16.80
N ASN A 383 12.94 31.98 -16.69
CA ASN A 383 12.27 32.90 -17.63
C ASN A 383 11.98 32.31 -19.03
N LYS A 384 12.21 31.02 -19.25
CA LYS A 384 11.90 30.36 -20.52
C LYS A 384 10.42 30.09 -20.66
N ARG A 385 9.93 30.21 -21.89
CA ARG A 385 8.55 29.84 -22.27
C ARG A 385 8.59 28.52 -23.03
N PHE A 386 7.67 27.62 -22.73
CA PHE A 386 7.50 26.40 -23.49
C PHE A 386 6.05 26.18 -23.90
N SER A 387 5.84 25.55 -25.06
CA SER A 387 4.50 25.13 -25.51
C SER A 387 4.22 23.69 -25.17
N LEU A 388 2.95 23.39 -24.92
CA LEU A 388 2.42 22.06 -24.69
C LEU A 388 1.31 21.79 -25.72
N PHE A 389 1.37 20.62 -26.34
CA PHE A 389 0.28 20.11 -27.17
C PHE A 389 -0.20 18.77 -26.64
N SER A 390 -1.43 18.73 -26.15
CA SER A 390 -2.12 17.52 -25.72
C SER A 390 -3.09 17.05 -26.79
N PHE A 391 -3.14 15.74 -27.02
CA PHE A 391 -4.03 15.10 -27.97
C PHE A 391 -4.53 13.78 -27.38
N GLY A 392 -5.82 13.49 -27.54
CA GLY A 392 -6.40 12.18 -27.34
C GLY A 392 -7.39 11.90 -28.47
N SER A 393 -7.34 10.69 -29.02
CA SER A 393 -8.23 10.24 -30.10
C SER A 393 -9.72 10.29 -29.72
N GLY A 394 -10.58 10.31 -30.74
CA GLY A 394 -12.03 10.47 -30.59
C GLY A 394 -12.65 11.78 -31.08
N CYS A 395 -12.01 12.95 -31.15
CA CYS A 395 -10.75 13.41 -30.58
C CYS A 395 -10.93 14.72 -29.79
N ALA A 396 -10.04 14.93 -28.82
CA ALA A 396 -9.90 16.15 -28.04
C ALA A 396 -8.43 16.57 -27.99
N SER A 397 -8.16 17.87 -28.14
CA SER A 397 -6.80 18.40 -28.16
C SER A 397 -6.74 19.84 -27.69
N THR A 398 -5.62 20.22 -27.08
CA THR A 398 -5.34 21.60 -26.69
C THR A 398 -3.86 21.95 -26.87
N PHE A 399 -3.61 23.15 -27.38
CA PHE A 399 -2.31 23.81 -27.42
C PHE A 399 -2.30 24.98 -26.43
N TRP A 400 -1.27 25.07 -25.58
CA TRP A 400 -1.08 26.19 -24.66
C TRP A 400 0.40 26.39 -24.35
N THR A 401 0.72 27.38 -23.53
CA THR A 401 2.09 27.67 -23.09
C THR A 401 2.20 27.74 -21.58
N ALA A 402 3.44 27.62 -21.11
CA ALA A 402 3.84 27.83 -19.73
C ALA A 402 5.17 28.57 -19.67
N ARG A 403 5.51 29.10 -18.50
CA ARG A 403 6.77 29.78 -18.22
C ARG A 403 7.38 29.33 -16.92
N VAL A 404 8.70 29.22 -16.92
CA VAL A 404 9.46 29.03 -15.69
C VAL A 404 9.73 30.40 -15.08
N LYS A 405 9.12 30.69 -13.94
CA LYS A 405 9.28 31.95 -13.18
C LYS A 405 10.13 31.80 -11.92
N GLY A 406 10.30 30.59 -11.42
CA GLY A 406 11.04 30.29 -10.20
C GLY A 406 12.10 29.20 -10.39
N ASP A 407 12.77 28.86 -9.30
CA ASP A 407 13.79 27.80 -9.28
C ASP A 407 13.15 26.42 -9.43
N THR A 408 13.67 25.62 -10.37
CA THR A 408 13.23 24.24 -10.61
C THR A 408 14.22 23.20 -10.09
N SER A 409 15.28 23.62 -9.37
CA SER A 409 16.32 22.73 -8.85
C SER A 409 15.77 21.64 -7.92
N GLU A 410 14.79 21.98 -7.08
CA GLU A 410 14.14 21.01 -6.21
C GLU A 410 13.39 19.95 -7.03
N ILE A 411 12.62 20.37 -8.03
CA ILE A 411 11.88 19.46 -8.91
C ILE A 411 12.85 18.52 -9.64
N GLN A 412 13.90 19.08 -10.26
CA GLN A 412 14.92 18.31 -10.98
C GLN A 412 15.57 17.26 -10.08
N LYS A 413 16.00 17.67 -8.87
CA LYS A 413 16.67 16.81 -7.90
C LYS A 413 15.75 15.69 -7.37
N LYS A 414 14.52 16.01 -7.01
CA LYS A 414 13.57 15.07 -6.40
C LYS A 414 13.02 14.06 -7.42
N LEU A 415 12.82 14.48 -8.67
CA LEU A 415 12.48 13.58 -9.77
C LEU A 415 13.55 12.51 -9.96
N ASN A 416 14.82 12.92 -9.95
CA ASN A 416 15.99 12.09 -10.29
C ASN A 416 15.76 11.24 -11.55
N LEU A 417 15.14 11.84 -12.56
CA LEU A 417 14.51 11.11 -13.65
C LEU A 417 15.53 10.39 -14.54
N GLN A 418 16.63 11.06 -14.90
CA GLN A 418 17.64 10.50 -15.81
C GLN A 418 18.30 9.25 -15.23
N GLU A 419 18.66 9.28 -13.94
CA GLU A 419 19.24 8.11 -13.26
C GLU A 419 18.23 6.97 -13.14
N ARG A 420 16.97 7.26 -12.83
CA ARG A 420 15.92 6.23 -12.71
C ARG A 420 15.57 5.58 -14.04
N LEU A 421 15.52 6.35 -15.13
CA LEU A 421 15.34 5.84 -16.49
C LEU A 421 16.50 4.92 -16.91
N ALA A 422 17.74 5.29 -16.54
CA ALA A 422 18.93 4.49 -16.79
C ALA A 422 18.95 3.20 -15.95
N ALA A 423 18.41 3.23 -14.73
CA ALA A 423 18.35 2.08 -13.81
C ALA A 423 17.30 1.01 -14.19
N MET A 424 16.43 1.29 -15.16
CA MET A 424 15.46 0.30 -15.65
C MET A 424 16.16 -0.95 -16.22
N THR A 425 15.56 -2.11 -15.96
CA THR A 425 16.03 -3.38 -16.49
C THR A 425 15.58 -3.55 -17.93
N VAL A 426 16.53 -3.70 -18.86
CA VAL A 426 16.23 -4.05 -20.25
C VAL A 426 16.03 -5.56 -20.34
N ALA A 427 14.79 -6.00 -20.53
CA ALA A 427 14.40 -7.40 -20.61
C ALA A 427 14.20 -7.85 -22.07
N PRO A 428 14.36 -9.15 -22.38
CA PRO A 428 14.25 -9.67 -23.74
C PRO A 428 12.79 -9.62 -24.25
N PRO A 429 12.56 -9.55 -25.57
CA PRO A 429 11.22 -9.54 -26.16
C PRO A 429 10.32 -10.72 -25.76
N THR A 430 10.91 -11.88 -25.44
CA THR A 430 10.17 -13.06 -24.95
C THR A 430 9.43 -12.79 -23.65
N ASP A 431 10.06 -12.05 -22.72
CA ASP A 431 9.49 -11.74 -21.42
C ASP A 431 8.38 -10.70 -21.55
N PHE A 432 8.55 -9.75 -22.48
CA PHE A 432 7.53 -8.78 -22.85
C PHE A 432 6.27 -9.46 -23.40
N VAL A 433 6.42 -10.37 -24.37
CA VAL A 433 5.27 -11.10 -24.94
C VAL A 433 4.61 -12.00 -23.91
N ALA A 434 5.38 -12.66 -23.03
CA ALA A 434 4.83 -13.46 -21.94
C ALA A 434 4.03 -12.60 -20.93
N ALA A 435 4.51 -11.41 -20.59
CA ALA A 435 3.81 -10.47 -19.73
C ALA A 435 2.48 -10.00 -20.35
N LEU A 436 2.46 -9.69 -21.64
CA LEU A 436 1.23 -9.33 -22.35
C LEU A 436 0.22 -10.48 -22.37
N ALA A 437 0.68 -11.71 -22.64
CA ALA A 437 -0.19 -12.88 -22.62
C ALA A 437 -0.80 -13.15 -21.24
N LEU A 438 -0.02 -12.96 -20.18
CA LEU A 438 -0.48 -13.09 -18.80
C LEU A 438 -1.55 -12.04 -18.48
N ARG A 439 -1.31 -10.80 -18.91
CA ARG A 439 -2.26 -9.69 -18.74
C ARG A 439 -3.56 -9.90 -19.51
N GLU A 440 -3.50 -10.37 -20.76
CA GLU A 440 -4.67 -10.69 -21.56
C GLU A 440 -5.50 -11.81 -20.94
N LYS A 441 -4.85 -12.89 -20.49
CA LYS A 441 -5.48 -14.00 -19.78
C LYS A 441 -6.24 -13.54 -18.54
N ASN A 442 -5.65 -12.63 -17.76
CA ASN A 442 -6.14 -12.25 -16.44
C ASN A 442 -6.97 -10.96 -16.40
N HIS A 443 -7.17 -10.27 -17.53
CA HIS A 443 -7.83 -8.95 -17.59
C HIS A 443 -9.21 -8.91 -16.90
N ASN A 444 -10.02 -9.97 -17.04
CA ASN A 444 -11.35 -10.08 -16.43
C ASN A 444 -11.43 -11.16 -15.32
N ALA A 445 -10.28 -11.64 -14.82
CA ALA A 445 -10.26 -12.70 -13.83
C ALA A 445 -10.74 -12.23 -12.44
N VAL A 446 -11.34 -13.15 -11.68
CA VAL A 446 -11.76 -13.00 -10.27
C VAL A 446 -11.27 -14.20 -9.47
N ASN A 447 -11.20 -14.07 -8.13
CA ASN A 447 -10.55 -15.07 -7.27
C ASN A 447 -9.14 -15.41 -7.77
N TYR A 448 -8.40 -14.37 -8.11
CA TYR A 448 -7.18 -14.47 -8.88
C TYR A 448 -6.05 -13.77 -8.14
N THR A 449 -4.90 -14.44 -8.11
CA THR A 449 -3.64 -13.92 -7.56
C THR A 449 -2.67 -13.75 -8.74
N PRO A 450 -2.10 -12.57 -8.96
CA PRO A 450 -1.14 -12.35 -10.03
C PRO A 450 0.05 -13.29 -10.02
N GLU A 451 0.43 -13.75 -11.21
CA GLU A 451 1.49 -14.74 -11.42
C GLU A 451 2.87 -14.07 -11.64
N GLY A 452 2.89 -12.79 -12.02
CA GLY A 452 4.10 -12.00 -12.21
C GLY A 452 4.98 -11.97 -10.95
N SER A 453 6.29 -11.87 -11.14
CA SER A 453 7.25 -11.83 -10.02
C SER A 453 7.28 -10.45 -9.38
N VAL A 454 7.18 -10.40 -8.05
CA VAL A 454 7.34 -9.18 -7.25
C VAL A 454 8.77 -8.61 -7.37
N GLU A 455 9.76 -9.43 -7.73
CA GLU A 455 11.13 -8.97 -7.97
C GLU A 455 11.22 -8.01 -9.18
N ASN A 456 10.25 -8.09 -10.11
CA ASN A 456 10.15 -7.18 -11.25
C ASN A 456 9.57 -5.82 -10.89
N ILE A 457 9.10 -5.65 -9.65
CA ILE A 457 8.57 -4.39 -9.15
C ILE A 457 9.73 -3.58 -8.58
N TRP A 458 9.64 -2.24 -8.65
CA TRP A 458 10.60 -1.40 -7.95
C TRP A 458 10.56 -1.72 -6.45
N PRO A 459 11.74 -1.82 -5.78
CA PRO A 459 11.79 -1.68 -4.33
C PRO A 459 10.97 -0.48 -3.90
N GLY A 460 10.07 -0.63 -2.94
CA GLY A 460 9.22 0.43 -2.43
C GLY A 460 8.10 0.90 -3.37
N ALA A 461 7.68 0.06 -4.32
CA ALA A 461 6.47 0.26 -5.14
C ALA A 461 5.32 -0.70 -4.74
N TYR A 462 4.05 -0.30 -4.87
CA TYR A 462 2.89 -1.21 -4.76
C TYR A 462 2.80 -2.15 -5.95
N TYR A 463 2.18 -3.29 -5.69
CA TYR A 463 1.72 -4.22 -6.69
C TYR A 463 0.35 -4.79 -6.31
N LEU A 464 -0.37 -5.29 -7.30
CA LEU A 464 -1.61 -6.04 -7.12
C LEU A 464 -1.28 -7.39 -6.48
N GLU A 465 -1.80 -7.60 -5.28
CA GLU A 465 -1.62 -8.86 -4.54
C GLU A 465 -2.71 -9.86 -4.92
N SER A 466 -3.97 -9.42 -4.97
CA SER A 466 -5.10 -10.30 -5.27
C SER A 466 -6.33 -9.55 -5.78
N VAL A 467 -7.19 -10.27 -6.50
CA VAL A 467 -8.54 -9.87 -6.89
C VAL A 467 -9.51 -10.94 -6.41
N ASP A 468 -10.46 -10.58 -5.56
CA ASP A 468 -11.39 -11.54 -4.99
C ASP A 468 -12.59 -11.87 -5.91
N SER A 469 -13.54 -12.67 -5.40
CA SER A 469 -14.76 -13.08 -6.11
C SER A 469 -15.69 -11.92 -6.49
N LYS A 470 -15.52 -10.76 -5.85
CA LYS A 470 -16.32 -9.55 -6.04
C LYS A 470 -15.54 -8.45 -6.75
N TYR A 471 -14.47 -8.80 -7.48
CA TYR A 471 -13.61 -7.87 -8.22
C TYR A 471 -12.88 -6.85 -7.34
N ARG A 472 -12.87 -7.03 -6.01
CA ARG A 472 -12.16 -6.13 -5.09
C ARG A 472 -10.68 -6.43 -5.20
N ARG A 473 -9.89 -5.36 -5.41
CA ARG A 473 -8.44 -5.44 -5.61
C ARG A 473 -7.74 -5.11 -4.29
N LYS A 474 -6.81 -5.96 -3.88
CA LYS A 474 -5.92 -5.73 -2.74
C LYS A 474 -4.50 -5.47 -3.27
N TYR A 475 -3.85 -4.47 -2.72
CA TYR A 475 -2.50 -4.06 -3.08
C TYR A 475 -1.56 -4.33 -1.92
N GLU A 476 -0.29 -4.59 -2.22
CA GLU A 476 0.75 -4.83 -1.22
C GLU A 476 2.00 -4.02 -1.56
N TYR A 477 2.78 -3.66 -0.55
CA TYR A 477 3.98 -2.84 -0.70
C TYR A 477 5.25 -3.69 -0.83
N ASN A 478 6.07 -3.44 -1.85
CA ASN A 478 7.33 -4.17 -2.04
C ASN A 478 8.46 -3.64 -1.12
N ALA A 479 8.58 -4.13 0.11
CA ALA A 479 9.54 -3.65 1.11
C ALA A 479 11.04 -3.94 0.83
N THR A 480 11.42 -4.43 -0.35
CA THR A 480 12.78 -4.94 -0.62
C THR A 480 13.82 -3.82 -0.82
N ILE A 481 14.31 -3.16 0.24
CA ILE A 481 15.54 -2.35 0.17
C ILE A 481 16.74 -3.13 0.72
N GLY A 482 17.66 -3.45 -0.18
CA GLY A 482 19.03 -3.83 0.13
C GLY A 482 19.96 -3.48 -1.03
N CYS A 483 20.39 -2.21 -1.14
CA CYS A 483 21.76 -1.82 -1.54
C CYS A 483 21.99 -0.30 -1.49
N ASN A 484 22.90 0.13 -0.62
CA ASN A 484 23.84 1.26 -0.72
C ASN A 484 23.42 2.55 -1.46
N ILE A 485 22.87 3.52 -0.73
CA ILE A 485 23.25 4.94 -0.88
C ILE A 485 23.47 5.51 0.53
N ASP A 486 24.63 6.13 0.72
CA ASP A 486 25.20 6.69 1.94
C ASP A 486 24.19 7.52 2.76
N ALA A 487 23.76 7.00 3.92
CA ALA A 487 22.92 7.70 4.89
C ALA A 487 23.73 7.94 6.17
N SER A 488 24.50 9.02 6.19
CA SER A 488 24.96 9.61 7.45
C SER A 488 23.93 10.64 7.94
N LEU A 489 23.53 10.50 9.20
CA LEU A 489 22.87 11.47 10.09
C LEU A 489 21.32 11.43 10.24
N SER A 490 20.89 10.62 11.23
CA SER A 490 20.03 11.06 12.36
C SER A 490 18.49 10.99 12.32
N ALA A 491 17.88 9.88 11.88
CA ALA A 491 16.43 9.66 12.06
C ALA A 491 16.04 8.54 13.07
N THR A 492 16.99 7.83 13.68
CA THR A 492 16.71 6.50 14.25
C THR A 492 16.08 6.47 15.66
N ARG A 493 16.09 7.54 16.46
CA ARG A 493 15.75 7.41 17.90
C ARG A 493 14.31 7.77 18.31
N VAL A 494 13.54 8.48 17.49
CA VAL A 494 12.18 8.92 17.88
C VAL A 494 11.09 7.96 17.37
N ASN A 495 11.27 7.36 16.18
CA ASN A 495 10.28 6.45 15.58
C ASN A 495 10.27 5.03 16.18
N GLU A 496 11.35 4.57 16.81
CA GLU A 496 11.37 3.25 17.47
C GLU A 496 10.54 3.22 18.77
N LYS A 497 10.45 4.36 19.47
CA LYS A 497 9.67 4.47 20.71
C LYS A 497 8.16 4.45 20.43
N LEU A 498 7.72 5.13 19.37
CA LEU A 498 6.31 5.17 18.93
C LEU A 498 5.83 3.82 18.37
N ARG A 499 6.65 3.13 17.55
CA ARG A 499 6.30 1.82 16.97
C ARG A 499 6.27 0.68 18.00
N SER A 500 7.07 0.78 19.06
CA SER A 500 7.05 -0.19 20.17
C SER A 500 5.87 0.01 21.12
N ASP A 501 5.39 1.25 21.28
CA ASP A 501 4.15 1.52 22.02
C ASP A 501 2.90 1.04 21.26
N ALA A 502 2.88 1.12 19.92
CA ALA A 502 1.77 0.60 19.10
C ALA A 502 1.63 -0.94 19.15
N ARG A 503 2.73 -1.70 19.16
CA ARG A 503 2.69 -3.18 19.23
C ARG A 503 2.42 -3.72 20.63
N LEU A 504 2.76 -2.98 21.68
CA LEU A 504 2.36 -3.32 23.05
C LEU A 504 0.86 -3.14 23.30
N GLN A 505 0.17 -2.36 22.45
CA GLN A 505 -1.29 -2.28 22.46
C GLN A 505 -1.95 -3.54 21.85
N GLN A 506 -1.21 -4.42 21.15
CA GLN A 506 -1.73 -5.70 20.64
C GLN A 506 -1.86 -6.77 21.72
N ILE A 507 -1.11 -6.68 22.84
CA ILE A 507 -1.32 -7.57 23.97
C ILE A 507 -2.51 -7.03 24.76
N SER A 508 -3.63 -7.71 24.72
CA SER A 508 -4.81 -7.32 25.50
C SER A 508 -5.65 -8.50 25.94
N ILE A 509 -6.47 -8.27 26.95
CA ILE A 509 -7.63 -9.10 27.24
C ILE A 509 -8.87 -8.24 27.14
N ASP A 510 -9.87 -8.75 26.45
CA ASP A 510 -11.14 -8.10 26.19
C ASP A 510 -12.25 -9.02 26.71
N VAL A 511 -13.07 -8.50 27.62
CA VAL A 511 -14.14 -9.24 28.30
C VAL A 511 -15.48 -8.62 27.89
N VAL A 512 -16.32 -9.40 27.23
CA VAL A 512 -17.60 -8.99 26.67
C VAL A 512 -18.72 -9.80 27.33
N TYR A 513 -19.70 -9.12 27.92
CA TYR A 513 -20.83 -9.75 28.59
C TYR A 513 -22.05 -8.82 28.61
N PRO A 514 -23.29 -9.35 28.67
CA PRO A 514 -24.47 -8.53 28.93
C PRO A 514 -24.32 -7.76 30.24
N SER A 515 -24.58 -6.46 30.24
CA SER A 515 -24.24 -5.55 31.35
C SER A 515 -24.71 -6.08 32.71
N ASN A 516 -23.77 -6.25 33.65
CA ASN A 516 -24.02 -6.82 34.97
C ASN A 516 -23.21 -6.06 36.04
N LYS A 517 -23.91 -5.35 36.93
CA LYS A 517 -23.30 -4.48 37.94
C LYS A 517 -22.40 -5.21 38.94
N ILE A 518 -22.66 -6.50 39.21
CA ILE A 518 -21.83 -7.30 40.11
C ILE A 518 -20.48 -7.53 39.42
N LEU A 519 -20.52 -7.98 38.17
CA LEU A 519 -19.30 -8.24 37.39
C LEU A 519 -18.52 -6.95 37.11
N ASP A 520 -19.21 -5.85 36.82
CA ASP A 520 -18.60 -4.51 36.67
C ASP A 520 -17.83 -4.12 37.93
N GLY A 521 -18.44 -4.28 39.11
CA GLY A 521 -17.82 -3.94 40.39
C GLY A 521 -16.63 -4.82 40.74
N VAL A 522 -16.62 -6.08 40.32
CA VAL A 522 -15.51 -7.01 40.57
C VAL A 522 -14.34 -6.76 39.62
N LEU A 523 -14.62 -6.46 38.34
CA LEU A 523 -13.59 -6.40 37.30
C LEU A 523 -12.99 -4.99 37.11
N THR A 524 -13.79 -3.91 37.17
CA THR A 524 -13.31 -2.56 36.79
C THR A 524 -12.17 -2.02 37.67
N ASP A 525 -12.09 -2.46 38.92
CA ASP A 525 -11.03 -2.07 39.86
C ASP A 525 -9.72 -2.88 39.71
N LEU A 526 -9.74 -3.94 38.88
CA LEU A 526 -8.58 -4.81 38.69
C LEU A 526 -7.44 -4.09 37.98
N LYS A 527 -6.25 -4.25 38.55
CA LYS A 527 -5.00 -3.64 38.09
C LYS A 527 -3.90 -4.67 38.10
N THR A 528 -3.02 -4.57 37.11
CA THR A 528 -1.75 -5.29 37.10
C THR A 528 -0.65 -4.36 36.61
N ARG A 529 0.58 -4.85 36.57
CA ARG A 529 1.72 -4.07 36.08
C ARG A 529 2.73 -4.95 35.37
N TYR A 530 3.41 -4.33 34.43
CA TYR A 530 4.55 -4.90 33.75
C TYR A 530 5.65 -3.84 33.68
N ALA A 531 6.85 -4.27 33.35
CA ALA A 531 7.97 -3.39 33.15
C ALA A 531 8.57 -3.59 31.76
N ARG A 532 9.13 -2.51 31.23
CA ARG A 532 9.82 -2.48 29.95
C ARG A 532 11.28 -2.09 30.17
N GLY A 533 12.19 -2.80 29.52
CA GLY A 533 13.61 -2.48 29.61
C GLY A 533 14.44 -3.18 28.55
N THR A 534 15.75 -3.03 28.70
CA THR A 534 16.74 -3.75 27.88
C THR A 534 17.45 -4.78 28.76
N MET A 535 17.55 -6.01 28.28
CA MET A 535 18.14 -7.11 29.03
C MET A 535 18.96 -8.02 28.12
N ARG A 536 20.11 -8.50 28.60
CA ARG A 536 20.88 -9.54 27.92
C ARG A 536 20.40 -10.92 28.35
N ILE A 537 20.32 -11.85 27.40
CA ILE A 537 20.00 -13.26 27.67
C ILE A 537 21.06 -13.87 28.57
N ALA A 538 22.34 -13.49 28.39
CA ALA A 538 23.44 -13.95 29.24
C ALA A 538 23.22 -13.59 30.73
N ASP A 539 22.66 -12.41 31.03
CA ASP A 539 22.40 -11.96 32.41
C ASP A 539 21.27 -12.76 33.06
N VAL A 540 20.29 -13.18 32.27
CA VAL A 540 19.19 -14.07 32.73
C VAL A 540 19.73 -15.46 33.07
N GLN A 541 20.63 -16.01 32.25
CA GLN A 541 21.15 -17.37 32.45
C GLN A 541 22.23 -17.49 33.53
N LEU A 542 22.99 -16.42 33.77
CA LEU A 542 24.05 -16.37 34.79
C LEU A 542 23.51 -16.17 36.21
N ASN A 543 22.22 -15.92 36.40
CA ASN A 543 21.70 -15.56 37.70
C ASN A 543 21.61 -16.77 38.65
N GLU A 544 22.57 -16.88 39.57
CA GLU A 544 22.65 -17.93 40.60
C GLU A 544 21.61 -17.76 41.73
N GLY A 545 20.83 -16.67 41.73
CA GLY A 545 19.87 -16.34 42.80
C GLY A 545 18.39 -16.48 42.47
N GLY A 546 18.01 -17.04 41.31
CA GLY A 546 16.60 -17.28 40.96
C GLY A 546 15.76 -16.02 40.67
N LYS A 547 16.38 -14.84 40.61
CA LYS A 547 15.72 -13.52 40.45
C LYS A 547 14.76 -13.42 39.26
N PHE A 548 15.02 -14.14 38.16
CA PHE A 548 14.22 -14.12 36.94
C PHE A 548 13.33 -15.37 36.77
N SER A 549 13.42 -16.35 37.68
CA SER A 549 12.76 -17.67 37.52
C SER A 549 11.24 -17.65 37.65
N ASP A 550 10.70 -16.55 38.15
CA ASP A 550 9.28 -16.30 38.39
C ASP A 550 8.77 -15.13 37.53
N LEU A 551 9.44 -14.83 36.42
CA LEU A 551 9.03 -13.81 35.45
C LEU A 551 8.56 -14.43 34.14
N LEU A 552 7.54 -13.82 33.57
CA LEU A 552 7.24 -13.93 32.14
C LEU A 552 8.02 -12.83 31.42
N ILE A 553 8.84 -13.18 30.42
CA ILE A 553 9.60 -12.19 29.63
C ILE A 553 9.31 -12.43 28.16
N LEU A 554 8.88 -11.40 27.45
CA LEU A 554 8.61 -11.45 26.02
C LEU A 554 9.44 -10.40 25.29
N THR A 555 9.80 -10.71 24.06
CA THR A 555 10.41 -9.77 23.11
C THR A 555 9.28 -9.24 22.19
N PRO A 556 8.74 -8.02 22.43
CA PRO A 556 7.52 -7.53 21.77
C PRO A 556 7.73 -7.13 20.30
N LYS A 557 8.98 -7.04 19.85
CA LYS A 557 9.37 -6.81 18.46
C LYS A 557 10.66 -7.61 18.22
N PRO A 558 10.79 -8.42 17.16
CA PRO A 558 12.12 -8.78 16.69
C PRO A 558 12.82 -7.45 16.46
N ASP A 559 14.00 -7.29 17.02
CA ASP A 559 14.84 -6.16 16.66
C ASP A 559 15.17 -6.24 15.13
N PRO A 560 16.03 -5.40 14.55
CA PRO A 560 16.41 -5.58 13.14
C PRO A 560 16.93 -6.99 12.80
N SER A 561 17.38 -7.77 13.80
CA SER A 561 17.59 -9.21 13.70
C SER A 561 16.24 -9.93 13.69
N SER A 562 16.06 -10.83 12.73
CA SER A 562 14.89 -11.72 12.61
C SER A 562 14.79 -12.76 13.73
N ASP A 563 15.51 -12.55 14.84
CA ASP A 563 15.64 -13.43 15.99
C ASP A 563 14.75 -12.93 17.13
N VAL A 564 14.08 -13.84 17.84
CA VAL A 564 13.22 -13.51 18.98
C VAL A 564 13.41 -14.51 20.11
N TRP A 565 13.10 -14.08 21.32
CA TRP A 565 13.10 -14.97 22.47
C TRP A 565 12.05 -14.63 23.53
N CYS A 566 11.78 -15.60 24.38
CA CYS A 566 10.95 -15.44 25.56
C CYS A 566 11.47 -16.27 26.74
N LEU A 567 11.11 -15.86 27.95
CA LEU A 567 11.13 -16.69 29.15
C LEU A 567 9.69 -17.02 29.52
N ASP A 568 9.37 -18.31 29.52
CA ASP A 568 8.00 -18.78 29.74
C ASP A 568 7.70 -19.10 31.21
N PRO A 569 6.43 -19.33 31.58
CA PRO A 569 6.03 -19.62 32.97
C PRO A 569 6.66 -20.87 33.59
N ARG A 570 7.28 -21.73 32.78
CA ARG A 570 7.96 -22.96 33.22
C ARG A 570 9.43 -22.71 33.56
N GLY A 571 9.92 -21.48 33.37
CA GLY A 571 11.30 -21.10 33.57
C GLY A 571 12.21 -21.54 32.41
N ALA A 572 11.69 -21.66 31.19
CA ALA A 572 12.51 -21.98 30.01
C ALA A 572 12.73 -20.76 29.12
N VAL A 573 14.00 -20.48 28.78
CA VAL A 573 14.36 -19.52 27.74
C VAL A 573 14.24 -20.22 26.39
N THR A 574 13.35 -19.72 25.53
CA THR A 574 13.16 -20.23 24.17
C THR A 574 13.61 -19.18 23.18
N LEU A 575 14.57 -19.54 22.32
CA LEU A 575 15.07 -18.71 21.23
C LEU A 575 14.49 -19.25 19.91
N SER A 576 13.98 -18.38 19.06
CA SER A 576 13.71 -18.66 17.65
C SER A 576 14.65 -17.81 16.82
N VAL A 577 15.62 -18.46 16.18
CA VAL A 577 16.71 -17.78 15.48
C VAL A 577 16.75 -18.18 14.01
N CYS A 578 17.15 -17.26 13.14
CA CYS A 578 17.39 -17.56 11.73
C CYS A 578 18.55 -18.56 11.57
N LYS A 579 18.68 -19.16 10.38
CA LYS A 579 19.69 -20.19 10.13
C LYS A 579 21.11 -19.65 10.33
N GLU A 580 21.37 -18.43 9.85
CA GLU A 580 22.67 -17.77 9.92
C GLU A 580 23.05 -17.56 11.40
N THR A 581 22.14 -17.01 12.21
CA THR A 581 22.34 -16.88 13.66
C THR A 581 22.52 -18.24 14.35
N TYR A 582 21.76 -19.26 13.95
CA TYR A 582 21.90 -20.61 14.52
C TYR A 582 23.29 -21.21 14.28
N GLU A 583 23.79 -21.11 13.04
CA GLU A 583 25.11 -21.58 12.65
C GLU A 583 26.23 -20.82 13.40
N GLU A 584 26.04 -19.52 13.63
CA GLU A 584 26.96 -18.68 14.41
C GLU A 584 26.89 -18.92 15.93
N ALA A 585 25.71 -19.20 16.48
CA ALA A 585 25.50 -19.40 17.92
C ALA A 585 26.09 -20.73 18.40
N GLY A 586 26.13 -21.76 17.54
CA GLY A 586 26.72 -23.07 17.86
C GLY A 586 26.01 -23.81 18.99
N LEU A 587 24.73 -23.47 19.25
CA LEU A 587 23.88 -24.10 20.25
C LEU A 587 23.04 -25.23 19.62
N PRO A 588 22.82 -26.36 20.32
CA PRO A 588 21.96 -27.42 19.81
C PRO A 588 20.51 -26.95 19.78
N GLY A 589 19.87 -27.03 18.62
CA GLY A 589 18.45 -26.74 18.42
C GLY A 589 17.82 -27.64 17.36
N HIS A 590 16.53 -27.50 17.15
CA HIS A 590 15.78 -28.26 16.14
C HIS A 590 15.04 -27.34 15.18
N SER A 591 14.75 -27.83 13.98
CA SER A 591 13.88 -27.11 13.05
C SER A 591 12.43 -27.20 13.53
N LEU A 592 11.67 -26.12 13.35
CA LEU A 592 10.23 -26.20 13.43
C LEU A 592 9.67 -27.14 12.31
N PRO A 593 8.61 -27.92 12.57
CA PRO A 593 8.13 -28.99 11.68
C PRO A 593 7.38 -28.51 10.41
N PHE A 594 7.46 -27.23 10.03
CA PHE A 594 6.63 -26.62 9.00
C PHE A 594 7.18 -26.87 7.58
N LYS A 595 6.70 -27.94 6.93
CA LYS A 595 7.22 -28.42 5.62
C LYS A 595 6.80 -27.60 4.39
N ALA A 596 5.81 -26.71 4.49
CA ALA A 596 5.23 -26.00 3.34
C ALA A 596 5.90 -24.66 2.98
N HIS A 597 6.85 -24.17 3.78
CA HIS A 597 7.56 -22.91 3.54
C HIS A 597 9.06 -23.17 3.30
N MET A 598 9.44 -23.43 2.05
CA MET A 598 10.84 -23.68 1.64
C MET A 598 11.58 -22.46 1.06
N ASP A 599 10.92 -21.30 0.87
CA ASP A 599 11.62 -20.10 0.37
C ASP A 599 12.47 -19.39 1.43
N ARG A 600 12.37 -19.79 2.69
CA ARG A 600 13.35 -19.48 3.73
C ARG A 600 13.67 -20.76 4.48
N ARG A 601 14.97 -21.01 4.66
CA ARG A 601 15.50 -22.03 5.56
C ARG A 601 14.94 -21.73 6.96
N GLY A 602 13.88 -22.41 7.39
CA GLY A 602 13.07 -22.01 8.55
C GLY A 602 13.86 -21.81 9.85
N PRO A 603 13.35 -20.99 10.79
CA PRO A 603 14.06 -20.68 12.02
C PRO A 603 14.25 -21.93 12.88
N LYS A 604 15.33 -21.88 13.66
CA LYS A 604 15.76 -22.93 14.57
C LYS A 604 15.33 -22.55 15.97
N VAL A 605 14.72 -23.51 16.67
CA VAL A 605 14.31 -23.33 18.05
C VAL A 605 15.38 -23.92 18.96
N ILE A 606 15.87 -23.09 19.88
CA ILE A 606 16.82 -23.46 20.92
C ILE A 606 16.11 -23.27 22.26
N GLN A 607 16.09 -24.30 23.10
CA GLN A 607 15.47 -24.26 24.42
C GLN A 607 16.51 -24.44 25.51
N LEU A 608 16.49 -23.53 26.48
CA LEU A 608 17.49 -23.45 27.54
C LEU A 608 16.75 -23.31 28.89
N PRO A 609 16.68 -24.36 29.71
CA PRO A 609 15.99 -24.30 31.00
C PRO A 609 16.76 -23.45 32.02
N LEU A 610 16.05 -22.55 32.71
CA LEU A 610 16.53 -21.90 33.94
C LEU A 610 16.23 -22.84 35.11
N ALA A 611 17.15 -23.74 35.44
CA ALA A 611 16.93 -24.66 36.56
C ALA A 611 16.84 -23.90 37.90
N LYS A 612 15.83 -24.23 38.71
CA LYS A 612 15.94 -24.16 40.18
C LYS A 612 16.90 -25.26 40.61
N ALA A 613 17.93 -24.90 41.37
CA ALA A 613 18.79 -25.88 41.99
C ALA A 613 18.01 -26.61 43.09
N ASP A 614 17.56 -27.83 42.85
CA ASP A 614 17.38 -28.77 43.95
C ASP A 614 18.77 -29.29 44.33
N ALA A 615 19.16 -29.02 45.57
CA ALA A 615 20.54 -29.08 46.03
C ALA A 615 21.14 -30.49 46.15
N ASP A 616 20.42 -31.57 45.83
CA ASP A 616 20.79 -32.92 46.28
C ASP A 616 20.83 -34.03 45.21
N SER A 617 21.44 -33.80 44.04
CA SER A 617 21.80 -34.95 43.16
C SER A 617 23.07 -34.80 42.33
N ARG A 618 23.76 -35.93 42.13
CA ARG A 618 25.01 -36.10 41.36
C ARG A 618 24.90 -35.76 39.86
N THR A 619 23.72 -35.42 39.36
CA THR A 619 23.47 -34.90 38.00
C THR A 619 23.88 -33.44 37.81
N SER A 620 24.28 -32.74 38.89
CA SER A 620 24.61 -31.30 38.88
C SER A 620 25.88 -30.92 38.09
N THR A 621 26.87 -31.81 37.94
CA THR A 621 28.18 -31.46 37.32
C THR A 621 28.14 -31.41 35.79
N ALA A 622 27.35 -32.26 35.13
CA ALA A 622 27.22 -32.27 33.67
C ALA A 622 26.31 -31.13 33.17
N LEU A 623 25.19 -30.90 33.89
CA LEU A 623 24.27 -29.80 33.64
C LEU A 623 24.95 -28.43 33.86
N GLY A 624 25.77 -28.30 34.91
CA GLY A 624 26.56 -27.10 35.17
C GLY A 624 27.57 -26.76 34.06
N LYS A 625 28.27 -27.76 33.52
CA LYS A 625 29.20 -27.58 32.38
C LYS A 625 28.48 -27.21 31.09
N ALA A 626 27.32 -27.82 30.81
CA ALA A 626 26.50 -27.49 29.64
C ALA A 626 25.94 -26.05 29.73
N LYS A 627 25.49 -25.65 30.92
CA LYS A 627 25.03 -24.28 31.22
C LYS A 627 26.15 -23.25 31.04
N GLN A 628 27.35 -23.54 31.56
CA GLN A 628 28.50 -22.65 31.39
C GLN A 628 28.90 -22.51 29.92
N LYS A 629 28.84 -23.59 29.14
CA LYS A 629 29.10 -23.56 27.69
C LYS A 629 28.04 -22.74 26.93
N ALA A 630 26.75 -22.93 27.24
CA ALA A 630 25.67 -22.17 26.62
C ALA A 630 25.80 -20.66 26.93
N ASN A 631 26.13 -20.30 28.17
CA ASN A 631 26.36 -18.92 28.58
C ASN A 631 27.51 -18.25 27.80
N VAL A 632 28.62 -18.96 27.60
CA VAL A 632 29.76 -18.43 26.81
C VAL A 632 29.35 -18.19 25.36
N LEU A 633 28.57 -19.11 24.77
CA LEU A 633 28.11 -18.99 23.39
C LEU A 633 27.11 -17.84 23.22
N ILE A 634 26.13 -17.71 24.12
CA ILE A 634 25.15 -16.60 24.10
C ILE A 634 25.85 -15.27 24.33
N LYS A 635 26.75 -15.19 25.31
CA LYS A 635 27.50 -13.97 25.57
C LYS A 635 28.31 -13.56 24.33
N GLY A 636 29.01 -14.51 23.71
CA GLY A 636 29.74 -14.26 22.47
C GLY A 636 28.84 -13.84 21.31
N TRP A 637 27.65 -14.40 21.19
CA TRP A 637 26.64 -14.00 20.20
C TRP A 637 26.16 -12.56 20.42
N GLU A 638 25.79 -12.21 21.65
CA GLU A 638 25.34 -10.86 22.01
C GLU A 638 26.47 -9.83 21.89
N ASP A 639 27.72 -10.18 22.23
CA ASP A 639 28.88 -9.31 22.06
C ASP A 639 29.14 -9.04 20.56
N ARG A 640 29.03 -10.05 19.70
CA ARG A 640 29.10 -9.88 18.23
C ARG A 640 27.96 -9.02 17.70
N ARG A 641 26.73 -9.23 18.20
CA ARG A 641 25.55 -8.42 17.84
C ARG A 641 25.75 -6.95 18.23
N LYS A 642 26.34 -6.68 19.40
CA LYS A 642 26.72 -5.34 19.83
C LYS A 642 27.79 -4.72 18.92
N GLU A 643 28.84 -5.47 18.57
CA GLU A 643 29.93 -4.98 17.72
C GLU A 643 29.49 -4.73 16.27
N ARG A 644 28.71 -5.65 15.69
CA ARG A 644 28.24 -5.59 14.30
C ARG A 644 27.13 -4.56 14.10
N ASP A 645 26.12 -4.59 14.97
CA ASP A 645 24.85 -3.87 14.76
C ASP A 645 24.64 -2.72 15.76
N GLY A 646 25.54 -2.55 16.74
CA GLY A 646 25.40 -1.53 17.79
C GLY A 646 24.33 -1.86 18.85
N LEU A 647 23.81 -3.10 18.87
CA LEU A 647 22.68 -3.51 19.70
C LEU A 647 23.15 -4.27 20.96
N ASP A 648 23.26 -3.56 22.09
CA ASP A 648 23.62 -4.15 23.39
C ASP A 648 22.37 -4.56 24.19
N GLY A 649 22.06 -5.86 24.17
CA GLY A 649 20.88 -6.43 24.82
C GLY A 649 19.59 -6.40 23.98
N TRP A 650 18.52 -6.92 24.57
CA TRP A 650 17.23 -7.14 23.92
C TRP A 650 16.17 -6.24 24.54
N ASN A 651 15.34 -5.64 23.71
CA ASN A 651 14.16 -4.93 24.18
C ASN A 651 13.13 -5.95 24.64
N VAL A 652 12.72 -5.85 25.91
CA VAL A 652 11.82 -6.82 26.53
C VAL A 652 10.72 -6.15 27.33
N VAL A 653 9.61 -6.86 27.47
CA VAL A 653 8.59 -6.60 28.48
C VAL A 653 8.46 -7.79 29.41
N TYR A 654 8.23 -7.54 30.68
CA TYR A 654 8.14 -8.60 31.68
C TYR A 654 7.18 -8.27 32.82
N CYS A 655 6.60 -9.31 33.41
CA CYS A 655 5.75 -9.24 34.59
C CYS A 655 6.04 -10.41 35.55
N SER A 656 5.61 -10.29 36.80
CA SER A 656 5.76 -11.38 37.78
C SER A 656 4.68 -12.44 37.60
N LEU A 657 5.07 -13.70 37.79
CA LEU A 657 4.16 -14.86 37.77
C LEU A 657 3.50 -15.14 39.13
N ARG A 658 3.94 -14.49 40.22
CA ARG A 658 3.56 -14.87 41.59
C ARG A 658 3.14 -13.68 42.45
N GLU A 659 3.81 -12.55 42.30
CA GLU A 659 3.66 -11.39 43.18
C GLU A 659 3.34 -10.15 42.34
N PRO A 660 2.06 -9.76 42.23
CA PRO A 660 1.66 -8.54 41.51
C PRO A 660 2.36 -7.28 42.05
N GLU A 661 2.64 -7.27 43.36
CA GLU A 661 3.34 -6.18 44.07
C GLU A 661 4.87 -6.31 44.10
N ARG A 662 5.45 -7.24 43.34
CA ARG A 662 6.91 -7.34 43.22
C ARG A 662 7.52 -6.11 42.55
N ASP A 663 8.49 -5.49 43.20
CA ASP A 663 9.20 -4.32 42.66
C ASP A 663 9.99 -4.71 41.39
N LEU A 664 9.42 -4.37 40.22
CA LEU A 664 10.00 -4.70 38.92
C LEU A 664 11.21 -3.82 38.58
N GLU A 665 11.33 -2.62 39.16
CA GLU A 665 12.45 -1.70 38.93
C GLU A 665 13.70 -2.16 39.71
N ALA A 666 13.51 -2.75 40.89
CA ALA A 666 14.59 -3.45 41.60
C ALA A 666 15.13 -4.66 40.80
N ILE A 667 14.35 -5.20 39.86
CA ILE A 667 14.77 -6.32 39.01
C ILE A 667 15.72 -5.85 37.91
N LEU A 668 15.30 -4.85 37.15
CA LEU A 668 16.11 -4.17 36.13
C LEU A 668 16.13 -2.66 36.43
N PRO A 669 17.25 -2.14 36.99
CA PRO A 669 17.38 -0.72 37.27
C PRO A 669 17.18 0.12 36.01
N GLY A 670 16.29 1.12 36.05
CA GLY A 670 15.94 1.96 34.91
C GLY A 670 14.86 1.40 33.97
N ALA A 671 14.22 0.29 34.35
CA ALA A 671 13.04 -0.20 33.64
C ALA A 671 11.83 0.72 33.84
N GLU A 672 11.06 0.93 32.78
CA GLU A 672 9.82 1.70 32.81
C GLU A 672 8.68 0.79 33.28
N VAL A 673 8.22 0.97 34.52
CA VAL A 673 7.07 0.24 35.08
C VAL A 673 5.77 0.89 34.61
N ARG A 674 4.89 0.09 34.00
CA ARG A 674 3.56 0.52 33.54
C ARG A 674 2.47 -0.23 34.30
N GLN A 675 1.50 0.53 34.79
CA GLN A 675 0.28 -0.03 35.36
C GLN A 675 -0.75 -0.24 34.24
N VAL A 676 -1.38 -1.40 34.24
CA VAL A 676 -2.49 -1.75 33.35
C VAL A 676 -3.79 -1.56 34.13
N THR A 677 -4.70 -0.79 33.55
CA THR A 677 -6.01 -0.46 34.12
C THR A 677 -7.12 -0.83 33.14
N CYS A 678 -8.29 -1.15 33.68
CA CYS A 678 -9.48 -1.44 32.87
C CYS A 678 -9.96 -0.20 32.12
N THR A 679 -10.33 -0.36 30.84
CA THR A 679 -11.21 0.56 30.11
C THR A 679 -12.57 -0.09 29.94
N GLN A 680 -13.65 0.63 30.24
CA GLN A 680 -15.02 0.14 30.12
C GLN A 680 -15.76 0.92 29.03
N THR A 681 -16.41 0.18 28.14
CA THR A 681 -17.35 0.69 27.14
C THR A 681 -18.69 -0.03 27.30
N GLU A 682 -19.79 0.71 27.22
CA GLU A 682 -21.13 0.14 27.28
C GLU A 682 -21.86 0.41 25.95
N LEU A 683 -22.41 -0.64 25.36
CA LEU A 683 -23.28 -0.58 24.18
C LEU A 683 -24.71 -0.81 24.63
N LYS A 684 -25.60 0.12 24.26
CA LYS A 684 -26.99 0.10 24.70
C LYS A 684 -27.92 -0.39 23.61
N ASP A 685 -28.99 -1.06 24.02
CA ASP A 685 -30.07 -1.50 23.13
C ASP A 685 -29.55 -2.30 21.91
N VAL A 686 -28.64 -3.25 22.14
CA VAL A 686 -28.06 -4.10 21.09
C VAL A 686 -28.65 -5.51 21.08
N HIS A 687 -28.60 -6.19 19.93
CA HIS A 687 -28.92 -7.61 19.86
C HIS A 687 -27.82 -8.44 20.53
N ILE A 688 -28.19 -9.29 21.49
CA ILE A 688 -27.34 -10.19 22.26
C ILE A 688 -27.70 -11.64 21.92
N PRO A 689 -26.76 -12.46 21.42
CA PRO A 689 -26.97 -13.88 21.14
C PRO A 689 -27.43 -14.65 22.38
N ALA A 690 -28.37 -15.57 22.18
CA ALA A 690 -28.99 -16.38 23.22
C ALA A 690 -29.16 -17.85 22.78
N ASN A 691 -28.17 -18.40 22.07
CA ASN A 691 -28.20 -19.78 21.58
C ASN A 691 -27.44 -20.74 22.54
N PRO A 692 -28.12 -21.44 23.46
CA PRO A 692 -27.45 -22.34 24.40
C PRO A 692 -26.80 -23.57 23.73
N ALA A 693 -27.25 -23.96 22.53
CA ALA A 693 -26.75 -25.14 21.83
C ALA A 693 -25.29 -25.00 21.36
N LEU A 694 -24.76 -23.77 21.29
CA LEU A 694 -23.36 -23.52 20.92
C LEU A 694 -22.36 -23.92 22.00
N LEU A 695 -22.81 -23.98 23.26
CA LEU A 695 -21.99 -24.42 24.40
C LEU A 695 -22.06 -25.94 24.61
N SER A 696 -22.95 -26.63 23.90
CA SER A 696 -23.00 -28.09 23.91
C SER A 696 -21.72 -28.67 23.27
N PRO A 697 -21.30 -29.88 23.67
CA PRO A 697 -20.09 -30.50 23.14
C PRO A 697 -20.07 -30.53 21.60
N ARG A 698 -18.94 -30.12 21.01
CA ARG A 698 -18.75 -30.11 19.56
C ARG A 698 -19.11 -31.48 18.95
N PRO A 699 -20.01 -31.54 17.95
CA PRO A 699 -20.36 -32.80 17.31
C PRO A 699 -19.13 -33.53 16.75
N SER A 700 -18.91 -34.79 17.15
CA SER A 700 -17.75 -35.56 16.70
C SER A 700 -18.02 -36.28 15.37
N SER A 701 -17.13 -36.18 14.38
CA SER A 701 -17.18 -36.95 13.13
C SER A 701 -16.65 -38.39 13.27
N ALA A 702 -16.81 -39.02 14.45
CA ALA A 702 -16.30 -40.34 14.77
C ALA A 702 -17.11 -41.50 14.15
N GLN A 703 -17.25 -41.47 12.82
CA GLN A 703 -17.13 -42.67 11.97
C GLN A 703 -16.21 -42.36 10.78
N GLY A 704 -15.01 -41.86 11.07
CA GLY A 704 -13.91 -41.83 10.11
C GLY A 704 -13.56 -43.24 9.62
N LYS A 705 -14.09 -43.63 8.45
CA LYS A 705 -13.48 -44.48 7.38
C LYS A 705 -14.46 -45.27 6.50
N ARG A 706 -15.79 -45.10 6.58
CA ARG A 706 -16.70 -45.72 5.59
C ARG A 706 -17.79 -44.77 5.09
N ARG A 707 -17.79 -44.61 3.76
CA ARG A 707 -18.84 -44.03 2.90
C ARG A 707 -19.11 -42.54 3.06
N ARG A 708 -18.30 -41.74 2.37
CA ARG A 708 -18.75 -40.48 1.75
C ARG A 708 -19.53 -40.83 0.47
N THR A 709 -20.73 -41.38 0.62
CA THR A 709 -21.76 -41.55 -0.42
C THR A 709 -22.95 -42.32 0.17
N THR A 710 -24.03 -41.61 0.48
CA THR A 710 -25.38 -42.16 0.30
C THR A 710 -25.71 -42.03 -1.19
N THR A 711 -26.41 -43.01 -1.75
CA THR A 711 -26.75 -43.11 -3.18
C THR A 711 -27.72 -42.01 -3.68
N SER A 712 -27.94 -40.95 -2.89
CA SER A 712 -28.92 -39.89 -3.13
C SER A 712 -28.36 -38.46 -3.02
N GLY A 713 -27.05 -38.26 -2.81
CA GLY A 713 -26.45 -36.91 -2.80
C GLY A 713 -26.83 -36.02 -1.61
N ALA A 714 -27.39 -36.59 -0.52
CA ALA A 714 -27.71 -35.87 0.71
C ALA A 714 -26.53 -35.93 1.72
N ILE A 715 -26.25 -34.82 2.40
CA ILE A 715 -25.29 -34.72 3.50
C ILE A 715 -25.82 -35.55 4.69
N SER A 716 -24.95 -36.17 5.48
CA SER A 716 -25.39 -36.92 6.68
C SER A 716 -25.83 -35.95 7.78
N ALA A 717 -26.88 -36.28 8.54
CA ALA A 717 -27.36 -35.45 9.65
C ALA A 717 -26.25 -35.04 10.65
N ASP A 718 -25.25 -35.90 10.88
CA ASP A 718 -24.11 -35.58 11.75
C ASP A 718 -23.16 -34.52 11.17
N ALA A 719 -23.13 -34.38 9.85
CA ALA A 719 -22.32 -33.38 9.15
C ALA A 719 -23.07 -32.04 9.05
N GLU A 720 -24.40 -32.07 8.85
CA GLU A 720 -25.26 -30.88 8.95
C GLU A 720 -25.19 -30.30 10.38
N ALA A 721 -25.35 -31.14 11.42
CA ALA A 721 -25.24 -30.69 12.81
C ALA A 721 -23.86 -30.10 13.17
N LEU A 722 -22.77 -30.59 12.56
CA LEU A 722 -21.43 -30.04 12.75
C LEU A 722 -21.25 -28.71 12.00
N GLU A 723 -21.82 -28.58 10.80
CA GLU A 723 -21.78 -27.36 10.00
C GLU A 723 -22.57 -26.24 10.70
N ASP A 724 -23.80 -26.51 11.13
CA ASP A 724 -24.65 -25.59 11.90
C ASP A 724 -23.96 -25.13 13.19
N TRP A 725 -23.30 -26.06 13.90
CA TRP A 725 -22.54 -25.73 15.11
C TRP A 725 -21.35 -24.83 14.80
N ASN A 726 -20.57 -25.10 13.74
CA ASN A 726 -19.45 -24.24 13.36
C ASN A 726 -19.91 -22.85 12.90
N GLU A 727 -21.01 -22.76 12.14
CA GLU A 727 -21.58 -21.49 11.67
C GLU A 727 -22.02 -20.63 12.85
N GLY A 728 -22.78 -21.19 13.80
CA GLY A 728 -23.19 -20.44 14.98
C GLY A 728 -22.03 -20.02 15.89
N VAL A 729 -20.95 -20.81 15.96
CA VAL A 729 -19.70 -20.39 16.64
C VAL A 729 -19.04 -19.21 15.92
N MET A 730 -18.98 -19.23 14.59
CA MET A 730 -18.41 -18.12 13.80
C MET A 730 -19.25 -16.85 13.94
N GLU A 731 -20.57 -16.93 13.85
CA GLU A 731 -21.50 -15.82 14.05
C GLU A 731 -21.35 -15.20 15.46
N LEU A 732 -21.17 -16.05 16.48
CA LEU A 732 -20.93 -15.59 17.85
C LEU A 732 -19.60 -14.84 17.97
N ILE A 733 -18.53 -15.34 17.36
CA ILE A 733 -17.22 -14.67 17.38
C ILE A 733 -17.25 -13.37 16.57
N GLU A 734 -17.96 -13.32 15.45
CA GLU A 734 -18.21 -12.09 14.70
C GLU A 734 -18.96 -11.07 15.55
N TRP A 735 -20.00 -11.48 16.28
CA TRP A 735 -20.70 -10.62 17.23
C TRP A 735 -19.78 -10.09 18.34
N VAL A 736 -18.97 -10.95 18.96
CA VAL A 736 -17.98 -10.54 19.98
C VAL A 736 -17.01 -9.50 19.42
N GLY A 737 -16.49 -9.70 18.20
CA GLY A 737 -15.62 -8.74 17.53
C GLY A 737 -16.31 -7.40 17.25
N MET A 738 -17.56 -7.43 16.82
CA MET A 738 -18.37 -6.23 16.57
C MET A 738 -18.65 -5.44 17.87
N VAL A 739 -18.79 -6.13 19.01
CA VAL A 739 -18.91 -5.48 20.34
C VAL A 739 -17.61 -4.75 20.69
N MET A 740 -16.46 -5.41 20.53
CA MET A 740 -15.16 -4.81 20.83
C MET A 740 -14.85 -3.58 19.96
N LEU A 741 -15.37 -3.56 18.73
CA LEU A 741 -15.25 -2.42 17.81
C LEU A 741 -16.22 -1.28 18.11
N GLY A 742 -17.18 -1.47 19.02
CA GLY A 742 -18.25 -0.49 19.26
C GLY A 742 -19.16 -0.31 18.05
N SER A 743 -19.36 -1.38 17.26
CA SER A 743 -20.03 -1.28 15.96
C SER A 743 -21.50 -0.89 16.10
N GLN A 744 -21.93 0.10 15.32
CA GLN A 744 -23.33 0.52 15.23
C GLN A 744 -24.25 -0.61 14.75
N ARG A 745 -23.72 -1.57 13.96
CA ARG A 745 -24.48 -2.70 13.38
C ARG A 745 -25.14 -3.62 14.41
N LEU A 746 -24.73 -3.53 15.67
CA LEU A 746 -25.33 -4.29 16.76
C LEU A 746 -26.63 -3.67 17.29
N GLN A 747 -26.90 -2.39 16.99
CA GLN A 747 -28.04 -1.67 17.53
C GLN A 747 -29.37 -2.26 17.05
N ALA A 748 -30.31 -2.49 17.97
CA ALA A 748 -31.61 -3.09 17.65
C ALA A 748 -32.50 -2.22 16.75
N ASN A 749 -32.18 -0.93 16.62
CA ASN A 749 -32.87 0.01 15.74
C ASN A 749 -32.06 0.39 14.49
N ASP A 750 -30.95 -0.31 14.21
CA ASP A 750 -30.15 -0.02 13.04
C ASP A 750 -30.92 -0.34 11.75
N GLN A 751 -30.86 0.58 10.79
CA GLN A 751 -31.47 0.40 9.47
C GLN A 751 -30.35 0.33 8.44
N VAL A 752 -29.86 -0.88 8.26
CA VAL A 752 -28.78 -1.19 7.33
C VAL A 752 -29.36 -1.37 5.94
N ASP A 753 -28.76 -0.70 4.95
CA ASP A 753 -29.01 -1.03 3.56
C ASP A 753 -28.41 -2.43 3.29
N PRO A 754 -29.21 -3.44 2.92
CA PRO A 754 -28.73 -4.81 2.71
C PRO A 754 -27.73 -4.93 1.55
N TYR A 755 -27.53 -3.87 0.74
CA TYR A 755 -26.48 -3.79 -0.26
C TYR A 755 -25.13 -3.29 0.29
N VAL A 756 -25.11 -2.71 1.50
CA VAL A 756 -23.92 -2.12 2.14
C VAL A 756 -23.31 -3.04 3.20
N ALA A 757 -24.13 -3.79 3.96
CA ALA A 757 -23.66 -4.82 4.88
C ALA A 757 -24.67 -5.96 5.00
N VAL A 758 -24.16 -7.20 5.13
CA VAL A 758 -24.95 -8.44 5.23
C VAL A 758 -24.91 -9.00 6.66
N TYR A 759 -24.47 -8.20 7.63
CA TYR A 759 -24.43 -8.62 9.02
C TYR A 759 -25.85 -8.70 9.59
N ASP A 760 -26.20 -9.87 10.15
CA ASP A 760 -27.40 -10.08 10.93
C ASP A 760 -27.01 -10.62 12.32
N ALA A 761 -27.76 -10.22 13.36
CA ALA A 761 -27.48 -10.69 14.71
C ALA A 761 -27.76 -12.20 14.84
N PRO A 762 -26.85 -12.97 15.49
CA PRO A 762 -27.00 -14.42 15.62
C PRO A 762 -28.32 -14.80 16.28
N GLN A 763 -29.02 -15.80 15.75
CA GLN A 763 -30.34 -16.20 16.24
C GLN A 763 -30.28 -17.48 17.10
N PRO A 764 -31.10 -17.60 18.15
CA PRO A 764 -31.96 -16.55 18.71
C PRO A 764 -31.15 -15.44 19.40
N SER A 765 -31.64 -14.20 19.33
CA SER A 765 -31.09 -13.05 20.09
C SER A 765 -32.16 -12.34 20.92
N ARG A 766 -31.70 -11.55 21.89
CA ARG A 766 -32.54 -10.63 22.69
C ARG A 766 -31.93 -9.22 22.68
N VAL A 767 -32.76 -8.20 22.87
CA VAL A 767 -32.26 -6.82 22.99
C VAL A 767 -31.86 -6.54 24.44
N GLY A 768 -30.69 -5.94 24.65
CA GLY A 768 -30.20 -5.52 25.96
C GLY A 768 -28.92 -4.72 25.88
N ASP A 769 -28.35 -4.39 27.04
CA ASP A 769 -27.09 -3.66 27.15
C ASP A 769 -25.92 -4.65 27.27
N VAL A 770 -24.78 -4.30 26.68
CA VAL A 770 -23.54 -5.09 26.70
C VAL A 770 -22.41 -4.24 27.24
N THR A 771 -21.63 -4.82 28.15
CA THR A 771 -20.41 -4.23 28.67
C THR A 771 -19.18 -4.88 28.01
N HIS A 772 -18.26 -4.04 27.56
CA HIS A 772 -16.94 -4.40 27.08
C HIS A 772 -15.89 -3.81 28.02
N LEU A 773 -15.12 -4.69 28.66
CA LEU A 773 -13.95 -4.33 29.45
C LEU A 773 -12.68 -4.71 28.70
N SER A 774 -11.67 -3.85 28.72
CA SER A 774 -10.38 -4.10 28.06
C SER A 774 -9.22 -3.72 28.97
N TRP A 775 -8.18 -4.56 28.98
CA TRP A 775 -6.88 -4.27 29.61
C TRP A 775 -5.80 -4.46 28.57
N ARG A 776 -5.01 -3.42 28.32
CA ARG A 776 -3.95 -3.41 27.29
C ARG A 776 -2.57 -3.35 27.91
N GLY A 777 -1.67 -4.20 27.43
CA GLY A 777 -0.31 -4.40 27.94
C GLY A 777 -0.06 -5.85 28.39
N LEU A 778 1.16 -6.15 28.81
CA LEU A 778 1.51 -7.51 29.25
C LEU A 778 0.77 -7.88 30.54
N LEU A 779 -0.02 -8.94 30.49
CA LEU A 779 -0.83 -9.45 31.60
C LEU A 779 -0.16 -10.67 32.25
N SER A 780 -0.13 -10.72 33.57
CA SER A 780 0.38 -11.87 34.30
C SER A 780 -0.62 -13.04 34.28
N PRO A 781 -0.20 -14.31 34.20
CA PRO A 781 -1.12 -15.45 34.23
C PRO A 781 -2.09 -15.47 35.43
N PRO A 782 -1.70 -15.13 36.68
CA PRO A 782 -2.64 -15.03 37.80
C PRO A 782 -3.73 -13.97 37.61
N PHE A 783 -3.44 -12.89 36.87
CA PHE A 783 -4.41 -11.84 36.57
C PHE A 783 -5.45 -12.34 35.56
N VAL A 784 -5.02 -13.06 34.53
CA VAL A 784 -5.91 -13.70 33.56
C VAL A 784 -6.78 -14.76 34.25
N GLN A 785 -6.19 -15.58 35.13
CA GLN A 785 -6.92 -16.56 35.93
C GLN A 785 -7.99 -15.89 36.81
N PHE A 786 -7.65 -14.78 37.48
CA PHE A 786 -8.62 -14.05 38.31
C PHE A 786 -9.82 -13.56 37.50
N ILE A 787 -9.60 -13.03 36.28
CA ILE A 787 -10.70 -12.62 35.39
C ILE A 787 -11.61 -13.81 35.08
N ILE A 788 -11.04 -14.96 34.72
CA ILE A 788 -11.78 -16.18 34.43
C ILE A 788 -12.58 -16.63 35.67
N ASP A 789 -11.94 -16.70 36.84
CA ASP A 789 -12.57 -17.12 38.10
C ASP A 789 -13.72 -16.18 38.49
N ALA A 790 -13.55 -14.87 38.32
CA ALA A 790 -14.56 -13.87 38.62
C ALA A 790 -15.78 -13.97 37.69
N VAL A 791 -15.54 -14.19 36.39
CA VAL A 791 -16.60 -14.43 35.40
C VAL A 791 -17.35 -15.71 35.73
N CYS A 792 -16.65 -16.84 35.91
CA CYS A 792 -17.27 -18.12 36.25
C CYS A 792 -18.07 -18.05 37.56
N SER A 793 -17.47 -17.51 38.63
CA SER A 793 -18.16 -17.36 39.92
C SER A 793 -19.42 -16.51 39.83
N THR A 794 -19.45 -15.50 38.95
CA THR A 794 -20.64 -14.67 38.75
C THR A 794 -21.72 -15.42 37.98
N LEU A 795 -21.33 -16.15 36.92
CA LEU A 795 -22.24 -16.96 36.11
C LEU A 795 -22.85 -18.14 36.91
N ASP A 796 -22.07 -18.79 37.77
CA ASP A 796 -22.53 -19.86 38.67
C ASP A 796 -23.66 -19.39 39.61
N ASN A 797 -23.61 -18.12 40.04
CA ASN A 797 -24.59 -17.54 40.95
C ASN A 797 -25.81 -16.92 40.22
N ASP A 798 -25.78 -16.81 38.89
CA ASP A 798 -26.82 -16.18 38.06
C ASP A 798 -27.47 -17.17 37.08
N THR A 799 -28.16 -18.16 37.64
CA THR A 799 -28.79 -19.28 36.90
C THR A 799 -30.07 -18.91 36.13
N GLY A 800 -30.52 -17.65 36.20
CA GLY A 800 -31.80 -17.21 35.62
C GLY A 800 -31.70 -16.24 34.45
N SER A 801 -30.53 -15.67 34.17
CA SER A 801 -30.36 -14.57 33.21
C SER A 801 -29.91 -15.01 31.83
N GLY A 802 -29.52 -16.28 31.62
CA GLY A 802 -28.97 -16.75 30.35
C GLY A 802 -27.72 -15.96 29.91
N LEU A 803 -26.90 -15.56 30.89
CA LEU A 803 -25.70 -14.76 30.69
C LEU A 803 -24.64 -15.59 29.97
N LEU A 804 -24.10 -15.03 28.89
CA LEU A 804 -22.93 -15.54 28.20
C LEU A 804 -21.81 -14.50 28.37
N ALA A 805 -20.61 -14.94 28.72
CA ALA A 805 -19.44 -14.06 28.76
C ALA A 805 -18.38 -14.58 27.79
N SER A 806 -17.77 -13.67 27.05
CA SER A 806 -16.61 -13.93 26.20
C SER A 806 -15.37 -13.26 26.78
N ILE A 807 -14.27 -14.00 26.83
CA ILE A 807 -12.96 -13.55 27.26
C ILE A 807 -12.01 -13.79 26.08
N THR A 808 -11.62 -12.71 25.41
CA THR A 808 -10.71 -12.76 24.26
C THR A 808 -9.33 -12.26 24.65
N LEU A 809 -8.34 -13.11 24.44
CA LEU A 809 -6.92 -12.84 24.66
C LEU A 809 -6.26 -12.57 23.30
N HIS A 810 -5.61 -11.41 23.20
CA HIS A 810 -4.77 -11.04 22.07
C HIS A 810 -3.30 -11.20 22.46
N GLY A 811 -2.62 -12.14 21.81
CA GLY A 811 -1.22 -12.48 22.05
C GLY A 811 -0.25 -11.71 21.15
N THR A 812 1.05 -11.84 21.42
CA THR A 812 2.10 -11.28 20.54
C THR A 812 2.44 -12.28 19.43
N PRO A 813 2.22 -11.98 18.15
CA PRO A 813 2.41 -12.95 17.06
C PRO A 813 3.88 -13.31 16.80
N THR A 814 4.79 -12.53 17.39
CA THR A 814 6.23 -12.72 17.36
C THR A 814 6.76 -13.60 18.51
N SER A 815 5.90 -14.08 19.42
CA SER A 815 6.33 -15.02 20.46
C SER A 815 6.63 -16.40 19.87
N PRO A 816 7.81 -17.00 20.16
CA PRO A 816 8.16 -18.34 19.67
C PRO A 816 7.38 -19.48 20.33
N ILE A 817 6.65 -19.16 21.39
CA ILE A 817 5.74 -20.09 22.08
C ILE A 817 4.33 -19.51 22.07
N GLY A 818 3.34 -20.37 21.88
CA GLY A 818 1.93 -20.04 22.08
C GLY A 818 1.46 -20.45 23.48
N PHE A 819 0.13 -20.62 23.63
CA PHE A 819 -0.46 -21.19 24.85
C PHE A 819 0.23 -22.52 25.23
N LEU A 820 0.57 -22.64 26.51
CA LEU A 820 1.24 -23.81 27.07
C LEU A 820 0.28 -24.56 27.98
N PRO A 821 -0.45 -25.57 27.49
CA PRO A 821 -1.01 -26.54 28.40
C PRO A 821 0.16 -27.25 29.09
N LYS A 822 0.18 -27.28 30.42
CA LYS A 822 1.04 -28.20 31.16
C LYS A 822 0.18 -29.15 31.99
N PRO A 823 0.68 -30.39 32.16
CA PRO A 823 -0.13 -31.60 32.21
C PRO A 823 -0.95 -31.68 33.50
N HIS A 824 -2.13 -32.29 33.38
CA HIS A 824 -2.75 -32.97 34.50
C HIS A 824 -1.70 -33.90 35.13
N SER A 825 -1.18 -33.48 36.28
CA SER A 825 -0.66 -34.42 37.26
C SER A 825 -1.87 -35.09 37.91
N GLU A 826 -2.51 -36.02 37.19
CA GLU A 826 -3.28 -37.06 37.85
C GLU A 826 -2.31 -38.14 38.33
N GLU A 827 -2.61 -38.59 39.54
CA GLU A 827 -1.86 -39.51 40.40
C GLU A 827 -1.46 -40.80 39.65
N GLY A 828 -0.15 -40.97 39.42
CA GLY A 828 0.42 -42.17 38.80
C GLY A 828 1.66 -42.66 39.53
N ASP A 829 1.70 -43.97 39.78
CA ASP A 829 2.64 -44.78 40.56
C ASP A 829 4.12 -44.30 40.52
N PRO A 830 4.78 -44.07 41.67
CA PRO A 830 6.18 -43.63 41.75
C PRO A 830 7.24 -44.62 41.22
N SER A 831 6.86 -45.84 40.83
CA SER A 831 7.81 -46.92 40.52
C SER A 831 8.20 -47.07 39.04
N ASP A 832 7.65 -46.27 38.12
CA ASP A 832 7.96 -46.37 36.69
C ASP A 832 9.29 -45.69 36.30
N SER A 833 10.32 -46.52 36.09
CA SER A 833 11.67 -46.10 35.69
C SER A 833 11.81 -45.65 34.23
N THR A 834 10.72 -45.63 33.44
CA THR A 834 10.75 -45.15 32.04
C THR A 834 10.52 -43.66 31.89
N ARG A 835 10.32 -42.93 33.00
CA ARG A 835 10.15 -41.47 33.00
C ARG A 835 11.35 -40.76 32.41
N LYS A 836 11.16 -40.24 31.20
CA LYS A 836 12.04 -39.24 30.61
C LYS A 836 11.89 -37.93 31.40
N SER A 837 12.93 -37.11 31.33
CA SER A 837 13.04 -35.79 31.97
C SER A 837 11.70 -35.00 31.94
N PRO A 838 11.33 -34.22 32.98
CA PRO A 838 10.17 -33.31 32.95
C PRO A 838 10.25 -32.22 31.86
N PHE A 839 11.31 -32.25 31.04
CA PHE A 839 11.56 -31.41 29.88
C PHE A 839 11.48 -32.19 28.55
N ASP A 840 11.01 -33.46 28.51
CA ASP A 840 10.99 -34.28 27.29
C ASP A 840 9.71 -34.20 26.43
N ASP A 841 8.74 -33.35 26.75
CA ASP A 841 7.58 -33.16 25.87
C ASP A 841 7.76 -31.86 25.07
N SER A 842 7.88 -32.00 23.75
CA SER A 842 8.07 -30.91 22.79
C SER A 842 7.13 -29.75 23.10
N VAL A 843 7.70 -28.62 23.52
CA VAL A 843 6.96 -27.37 23.72
C VAL A 843 6.15 -27.05 22.47
N PRO A 844 4.88 -26.63 22.59
CA PRO A 844 4.12 -26.01 21.50
C PRO A 844 4.87 -24.81 20.93
N ALA A 845 5.69 -25.08 19.93
CA ALA A 845 6.51 -24.08 19.28
C ALA A 845 5.79 -23.69 18.00
N ARG A 846 5.63 -22.39 17.80
CA ARG A 846 5.04 -21.83 16.60
C ARG A 846 6.07 -20.98 15.87
N LEU A 847 5.83 -20.72 14.59
CA LEU A 847 6.68 -19.82 13.82
C LEU A 847 6.31 -18.37 14.19
N PRO A 848 7.23 -17.59 14.79
CA PRO A 848 7.01 -16.16 14.97
C PRO A 848 6.75 -15.50 13.61
N ARG A 849 5.67 -14.74 13.52
CA ARG A 849 5.27 -14.04 12.31
C ARG A 849 4.87 -12.61 12.64
N GLU A 850 5.25 -11.67 11.79
CA GLU A 850 4.80 -10.28 11.97
C GLU A 850 3.36 -10.08 11.50
N ASP A 851 2.90 -10.92 10.57
CA ASP A 851 1.56 -10.96 9.94
C ASP A 851 0.61 -12.00 10.59
N GLY A 852 1.07 -12.71 11.62
CA GLY A 852 0.23 -13.69 12.31
C GLY A 852 -0.78 -13.02 13.24
N GLU A 853 -1.97 -13.59 13.34
CA GLU A 853 -2.91 -13.29 14.42
C GLU A 853 -2.81 -14.38 15.49
N ASP A 854 -2.77 -13.99 16.77
CA ASP A 854 -2.81 -14.93 17.89
C ASP A 854 -3.92 -14.53 18.84
N THR A 855 -5.12 -14.95 18.51
CA THR A 855 -6.34 -14.63 19.26
C THR A 855 -6.95 -15.91 19.80
N VAL A 856 -7.23 -15.90 21.10
CA VAL A 856 -7.90 -16.99 21.81
C VAL A 856 -9.15 -16.43 22.47
N THR A 857 -10.31 -16.96 22.15
CA THR A 857 -11.59 -16.54 22.72
C THR A 857 -12.19 -17.69 23.53
N LEU A 858 -12.29 -17.50 24.85
CA LEU A 858 -13.00 -18.38 25.76
C LEU A 858 -14.41 -17.82 25.98
N VAL A 859 -15.42 -18.61 25.62
CA VAL A 859 -16.82 -18.30 25.89
C VAL A 859 -17.31 -19.20 27.02
N VAL A 860 -17.96 -18.63 28.03
CA VAL A 860 -18.51 -19.36 29.20
C VAL A 860 -19.98 -18.99 29.39
N GLY A 861 -20.79 -19.99 29.73
CA GLY A 861 -22.21 -19.80 30.04
C GLY A 861 -22.87 -21.10 30.50
N HIS A 862 -24.20 -21.11 30.61
CA HIS A 862 -24.98 -22.30 30.95
C HIS A 862 -25.51 -22.97 29.69
N ASP A 863 -25.33 -24.29 29.57
CA ASP A 863 -26.04 -25.09 28.57
C ASP A 863 -27.42 -25.49 29.10
N ASN A 864 -28.42 -24.67 28.76
CA ASN A 864 -29.83 -24.91 29.10
C ASN A 864 -30.45 -26.16 28.44
N SER A 865 -29.71 -26.85 27.56
CA SER A 865 -30.14 -28.10 26.91
C SER A 865 -29.53 -29.36 27.54
N SER A 866 -28.61 -29.20 28.50
CA SER A 866 -27.93 -30.31 29.18
C SER A 866 -28.80 -30.97 30.28
N ALA A 867 -28.39 -32.16 30.74
CA ALA A 867 -29.08 -32.89 31.80
C ALA A 867 -28.94 -32.23 33.20
N ASP A 868 -27.96 -31.32 33.36
CA ASP A 868 -27.75 -30.51 34.56
C ASP A 868 -27.61 -29.02 34.17
N PRO A 869 -28.74 -28.29 34.02
CA PRO A 869 -28.75 -26.90 33.54
C PRO A 869 -28.15 -25.89 34.52
N GLN A 870 -27.52 -26.34 35.61
CA GLN A 870 -26.78 -25.49 36.56
C GLN A 870 -25.26 -25.56 36.40
N GLU A 871 -24.73 -26.48 35.58
CA GLU A 871 -23.28 -26.61 35.35
C GLU A 871 -22.81 -25.66 34.23
N LEU A 872 -21.75 -24.88 34.50
CA LEU A 872 -21.13 -24.03 33.49
C LEU A 872 -20.45 -24.86 32.41
N THR A 873 -20.74 -24.49 31.17
CA THR A 873 -20.12 -25.02 29.97
C THR A 873 -19.27 -23.95 29.30
N TRP A 874 -18.30 -24.38 28.52
CA TRP A 874 -17.34 -23.48 27.89
C TRP A 874 -16.97 -23.92 26.48
N LEU A 875 -16.63 -22.94 25.67
CA LEU A 875 -16.12 -23.09 24.31
C LEU A 875 -14.85 -22.28 24.17
N LEU A 876 -13.77 -22.91 23.70
CA LEU A 876 -12.52 -22.24 23.38
C LEU A 876 -12.34 -22.19 21.87
N VAL A 877 -12.23 -20.99 21.32
CA VAL A 877 -11.96 -20.74 19.90
C VAL A 877 -10.57 -20.15 19.77
N GLU A 878 -9.71 -20.77 18.97
CA GLU A 878 -8.37 -20.27 18.71
C GLU A 878 -8.18 -20.02 17.21
N SER A 879 -7.60 -18.86 16.88
CA SER A 879 -7.06 -18.63 15.54
C SER A 879 -5.75 -19.39 15.41
N ILE A 880 -5.83 -20.61 14.85
CA ILE A 880 -4.66 -21.43 14.55
C ILE A 880 -4.32 -21.30 13.07
N GLY A 881 -3.10 -20.86 12.77
CA GLY A 881 -2.58 -20.95 11.41
C GLY A 881 -2.52 -22.41 10.95
N GLN A 882 -2.59 -22.65 9.65
CA GLN A 882 -2.57 -23.99 9.00
C GLN A 882 -1.40 -24.91 9.43
N TRP A 883 -0.42 -24.39 10.16
CA TRP A 883 0.81 -25.06 10.55
C TRP A 883 1.10 -24.95 12.06
N ASP A 884 0.17 -24.52 12.89
CA ASP A 884 0.35 -24.46 14.35
C ASP A 884 0.20 -25.85 15.00
N THR A 885 1.16 -26.26 15.84
CA THR A 885 1.21 -27.59 16.46
C THR A 885 0.76 -27.62 17.93
N ARG A 886 0.09 -26.56 18.43
CA ARG A 886 -0.41 -26.48 19.82
C ARG A 886 -1.28 -27.67 20.27
N TRP A 887 -1.93 -28.37 19.34
CA TRP A 887 -2.85 -29.47 19.63
C TRP A 887 -2.39 -30.85 19.14
N GLY A 888 -1.17 -30.96 18.62
CA GLY A 888 -0.67 -32.18 17.98
C GLY A 888 -0.99 -32.22 16.49
#